data_AF-A0A1I8JHH3-F1
#
_entry.id   AF-A0A1I8JHH3-F1
#
_cell.length_a   1.000
_cell.length_b   1.000
_cell.length_c   1.000
_cell.angle_alpha   90.00
_cell.angle_beta   90.00
_cell.angle_gamma   90.00
#
_symmetry.space_group_name_H-M   'P 1'
#
loop_
_entity.id
_entity.type
_entity.pdbx_description
1 polymer ?
#
loop_
_entity_poly.entity_id
_entity_poly.type
_entity_poly.pdbx_seq_one_letter_code
_entity_poly.pdbx_strand_id
1 'polypeptide(L)'
;KINERTVYRIASLAFNPQKKDENKELKDAIFDVGFSFYTIIARLYDIDPAMGKKELRISDSQMKAFKFFKKNSMTIEIVKDSNLQKIHFRVRNKNVLREEVKEKLKWNVDRNSSSTKIRDFMDWTKAILNDIHYQKKVLSNPLTIALTRLWLIWNHSATLVAVIINLIMLIGLEAPPGGANTPSLDISADDTTGQWKADYPSLPDWLMAFAYILDALSIIILLAFFVANHPRPPDLARLAWRLRQLRQKDQEEENELRESGGQDKLSVRLFSIATFYYIVFVGCAFAGTFYSPYFFAFHLLNIVNNNQMLRGVIQAVTTNGLSLVWVSVLGIAIMYLYAVIGFAKFRIAFRPDDSLMFCGTLYQCFVTILRFGLIGDLFENLVPPSSHRNFDEYVWMALFSITFFVLISTIGLNIIFGIIVDTFSQLRDKKWMAETDMRNCCFICSRNNYDFEHHGQGFDHHVRTEHNMWAYIFFFIHLEDTATNDYTSLDLHVHKMLKEERFEFFPLNRALCLSAKDEDSTDSKIDELLSNVKDLVQHQKEEQKVLSSGHLLQDTAALAAASESGSGGVRIRGSHPAPDRRFLLSVPRPPHEEEDEDELPSQPRGAAAAVVEEATAEHLGFLDDYDEDGEPKSH
;
A
#
# COMPACT_ATOMS: atom_id res chain seq x y z
N LYS A 1 -30.67 -40.66 7.38
CA LYS A 1 -30.67 -40.56 5.89
C LYS A 1 -31.46 -39.32 5.49
N ILE A 2 -30.80 -38.17 5.38
CA ILE A 2 -31.40 -37.00 4.74
C ILE A 2 -31.50 -37.38 3.26
N ASN A 3 -32.72 -37.51 2.74
CA ASN A 3 -32.94 -37.89 1.36
C ASN A 3 -32.52 -36.69 0.48
N GLU A 4 -31.47 -36.85 -0.31
CA GLU A 4 -30.84 -35.80 -1.14
C GLU A 4 -31.85 -35.11 -2.08
N ARG A 5 -32.91 -35.81 -2.49
CA ARG A 5 -34.03 -35.24 -3.25
C ARG A 5 -34.79 -34.14 -2.48
N THR A 6 -34.87 -34.24 -1.16
CA THR A 6 -35.57 -33.26 -0.31
C THR A 6 -34.77 -31.96 -0.19
N VAL A 7 -33.44 -32.08 -0.11
CA VAL A 7 -32.49 -30.95 -0.05
C VAL A 7 -32.66 -30.05 -1.28
N TYR A 8 -32.60 -30.65 -2.47
CA TYR A 8 -32.75 -29.90 -3.71
C TYR A 8 -34.16 -29.37 -3.94
N ARG A 9 -35.20 -30.09 -3.50
CA ARG A 9 -36.59 -29.63 -3.62
C ARG A 9 -36.84 -28.36 -2.81
N ILE A 10 -36.19 -28.22 -1.64
CA ILE A 10 -36.25 -27.01 -0.81
C ILE A 10 -35.45 -25.87 -1.46
N ALA A 11 -34.24 -26.15 -1.96
CA ALA A 11 -33.42 -25.16 -2.66
C ALA A 11 -34.09 -24.67 -3.97
N SER A 12 -34.82 -25.51 -4.69
CA SER A 12 -35.59 -25.10 -5.87
C SER A 12 -36.87 -24.33 -5.53
N LEU A 13 -37.52 -24.66 -4.41
CA LEU A 13 -38.67 -23.88 -3.90
C LEU A 13 -38.25 -22.46 -3.51
N ALA A 14 -37.02 -22.30 -3.03
CA ALA A 14 -36.43 -21.00 -2.71
C ALA A 14 -36.21 -20.10 -3.93
N PHE A 15 -36.07 -20.68 -5.12
CA PHE A 15 -35.79 -20.00 -6.37
C PHE A 15 -37.06 -19.49 -7.10
N ASN A 16 -38.27 -19.89 -6.68
CA ASN A 16 -39.48 -19.67 -7.50
C ASN A 16 -39.75 -18.15 -7.74
N PRO A 17 -39.54 -17.62 -8.96
CA PRO A 17 -39.62 -16.18 -9.24
C PRO A 17 -41.04 -15.62 -9.24
N GLN A 18 -42.06 -16.49 -9.15
CA GLN A 18 -43.47 -16.11 -9.33
C GLN A 18 -44.18 -15.60 -8.07
N LYS A 19 -43.56 -15.69 -6.89
CA LYS A 19 -44.11 -15.09 -5.66
C LYS A 19 -43.48 -13.71 -5.41
N LYS A 20 -44.00 -12.70 -6.12
CA LYS A 20 -43.50 -11.31 -6.07
C LYS A 20 -43.93 -10.51 -4.83
N ASP A 21 -44.86 -11.02 -4.02
CA ASP A 21 -45.56 -10.23 -2.97
C ASP A 21 -45.36 -10.71 -1.52
N GLU A 22 -44.34 -11.52 -1.20
CA GLU A 22 -44.11 -11.97 0.19
C GLU A 22 -42.93 -11.26 0.90
N ASN A 23 -43.15 -11.00 2.20
CA ASN A 23 -42.34 -10.29 3.20
C ASN A 23 -40.81 -10.43 3.01
N LYS A 24 -40.06 -9.31 3.09
CA LYS A 24 -38.59 -9.26 2.91
C LYS A 24 -37.86 -10.28 3.80
N GLU A 25 -38.35 -10.45 5.02
CA GLU A 25 -37.83 -11.42 6.00
C GLU A 25 -37.98 -12.87 5.54
N LEU A 26 -39.10 -13.22 4.89
CA LEU A 26 -39.34 -14.56 4.37
C LEU A 26 -38.39 -14.86 3.22
N LYS A 27 -38.14 -13.89 2.35
CA LYS A 27 -37.18 -14.02 1.24
C LYS A 27 -35.76 -14.24 1.74
N ASP A 28 -35.35 -13.51 2.78
CA ASP A 28 -34.02 -13.67 3.37
C ASP A 28 -33.88 -15.04 4.07
N ALA A 29 -34.89 -15.48 4.82
CA ALA A 29 -34.90 -16.80 5.46
C ALA A 29 -34.86 -17.95 4.45
N ILE A 30 -35.63 -17.85 3.36
CA ILE A 30 -35.62 -18.82 2.26
C ILE A 30 -34.24 -18.89 1.60
N PHE A 31 -33.60 -17.74 1.42
CA PHE A 31 -32.25 -17.68 0.86
C PHE A 31 -31.22 -18.33 1.78
N ASP A 32 -31.28 -18.09 3.09
CA ASP A 32 -30.32 -18.65 4.06
C ASP A 32 -30.42 -20.18 4.15
N VAL A 33 -31.64 -20.71 4.12
CA VAL A 33 -31.88 -22.16 4.04
C VAL A 33 -31.34 -22.73 2.72
N GLY A 34 -31.65 -22.08 1.59
CA GLY A 34 -31.14 -22.51 0.27
C GLY A 34 -29.62 -22.46 0.18
N PHE A 35 -28.99 -21.43 0.76
CA PHE A 35 -27.55 -21.27 0.80
C PHE A 35 -26.88 -22.34 1.67
N SER A 36 -27.46 -22.69 2.82
CA SER A 36 -26.94 -23.76 3.68
C SER A 36 -26.87 -25.10 2.94
N PHE A 37 -27.90 -25.41 2.15
CA PHE A 37 -27.90 -26.60 1.30
C PHE A 37 -26.86 -26.53 0.19
N TYR A 38 -26.72 -25.38 -0.46
CA TYR A 38 -25.67 -25.14 -1.44
C TYR A 38 -24.28 -25.40 -0.85
N THR A 39 -23.99 -24.88 0.35
CA THR A 39 -22.70 -25.07 1.03
C THR A 39 -22.39 -26.54 1.29
N ILE A 40 -23.39 -27.33 1.71
CA ILE A 40 -23.21 -28.78 1.92
C ILE A 40 -22.84 -29.47 0.61
N ILE A 41 -23.58 -29.17 -0.47
CA ILE A 41 -23.32 -29.74 -1.79
C ILE A 41 -21.93 -29.33 -2.28
N ALA A 42 -21.58 -28.05 -2.20
CA ALA A 42 -20.29 -27.53 -2.62
C ALA A 42 -19.13 -28.20 -1.85
N ARG A 43 -19.30 -28.42 -0.54
CA ARG A 43 -18.33 -29.15 0.28
C ARG A 43 -18.20 -30.62 -0.09
N LEU A 44 -19.30 -31.29 -0.43
CA LEU A 44 -19.24 -32.67 -0.92
C LEU A 44 -18.42 -32.75 -2.22
N TYR A 45 -18.61 -31.79 -3.13
CA TYR A 45 -17.82 -31.70 -4.35
C TYR A 45 -16.33 -31.43 -4.11
N ASP A 46 -15.98 -30.62 -3.10
CA ASP A 46 -14.57 -30.38 -2.75
C ASP A 46 -13.88 -31.62 -2.17
N ILE A 47 -14.62 -32.49 -1.45
CA ILE A 47 -14.07 -33.70 -0.82
C ILE A 47 -13.96 -34.85 -1.82
N ASP A 48 -15.01 -35.07 -2.62
CA ASP A 48 -15.04 -36.12 -3.63
C ASP A 48 -15.67 -35.60 -4.95
N PRO A 49 -14.83 -35.20 -5.92
CA PRO A 49 -15.29 -34.74 -7.22
C PRO A 49 -16.05 -35.83 -8.02
N ALA A 50 -15.80 -37.12 -7.74
CA ALA A 50 -16.40 -38.23 -8.47
C ALA A 50 -17.80 -38.61 -7.97
N MET A 51 -18.09 -38.38 -6.68
CA MET A 51 -19.42 -38.60 -6.09
C MET A 51 -20.48 -37.74 -6.79
N GLY A 52 -20.13 -36.50 -7.11
CA GLY A 52 -21.01 -35.54 -7.77
C GLY A 52 -21.46 -35.93 -9.18
N LYS A 53 -20.61 -36.61 -9.96
CA LYS A 53 -20.98 -37.08 -11.32
C LYS A 53 -21.78 -38.40 -11.32
N LYS A 54 -21.56 -39.29 -10.34
CA LYS A 54 -22.13 -40.64 -10.35
C LYS A 54 -23.47 -40.76 -9.62
N GLU A 55 -23.70 -40.00 -8.55
CA GLU A 55 -24.89 -40.18 -7.70
C GLU A 55 -25.91 -39.02 -7.81
N LEU A 56 -25.48 -37.81 -8.20
CA LEU A 56 -26.33 -36.63 -8.26
C LEU A 56 -26.95 -36.39 -9.63
N ARG A 57 -28.16 -36.92 -9.85
CA ARG A 57 -29.03 -36.48 -10.95
C ARG A 57 -29.70 -35.14 -10.59
N ILE A 58 -29.04 -34.05 -10.93
CA ILE A 58 -29.54 -32.67 -10.74
C ILE A 58 -30.54 -32.35 -11.86
N SER A 59 -31.74 -31.85 -11.52
CA SER A 59 -32.71 -31.32 -12.50
C SER A 59 -32.27 -29.93 -13.01
N ASP A 60 -32.65 -29.55 -14.23
CA ASP A 60 -32.33 -28.22 -14.80
C ASP A 60 -32.71 -27.05 -13.87
N SER A 61 -33.83 -27.17 -13.15
CA SER A 61 -34.27 -26.17 -12.16
C SER A 61 -33.32 -26.05 -10.95
N GLN A 62 -32.74 -27.18 -10.54
CA GLN A 62 -31.78 -27.27 -9.45
C GLN A 62 -30.40 -26.77 -9.88
N MET A 63 -30.06 -26.95 -11.16
CA MET A 63 -28.86 -26.41 -11.77
C MET A 63 -28.87 -24.87 -11.77
N LYS A 64 -30.00 -24.28 -12.18
CA LYS A 64 -30.20 -22.83 -12.15
C LYS A 64 -30.07 -22.27 -10.73
N ALA A 65 -30.65 -22.96 -9.74
CA ALA A 65 -30.49 -22.58 -8.33
C ALA A 65 -29.02 -22.68 -7.86
N PHE A 66 -28.30 -23.75 -8.24
CA PHE A 66 -26.89 -23.92 -7.88
C PHE A 66 -25.99 -22.83 -8.49
N LYS A 67 -26.17 -22.52 -9.79
CA LYS A 67 -25.46 -21.42 -10.47
C LYS A 67 -25.73 -20.08 -9.77
N PHE A 68 -26.98 -19.83 -9.37
CA PHE A 68 -27.37 -18.62 -8.65
C PHE A 68 -26.68 -18.48 -7.28
N PHE A 69 -26.66 -19.54 -6.47
CA PHE A 69 -25.97 -19.51 -5.18
C PHE A 69 -24.45 -19.42 -5.35
N LYS A 70 -23.87 -20.14 -6.32
CA LYS A 70 -22.44 -20.04 -6.66
C LYS A 70 -22.05 -18.60 -7.00
N LYS A 71 -22.84 -17.90 -7.81
CA LYS A 71 -22.59 -16.49 -8.20
C LYS A 71 -22.58 -15.52 -7.00
N ASN A 72 -23.40 -15.80 -5.98
CA ASN A 72 -23.51 -15.00 -4.75
C ASN A 72 -22.67 -15.52 -3.58
N SER A 73 -21.83 -16.53 -3.83
CA SER A 73 -20.88 -17.09 -2.89
C SER A 73 -19.46 -16.74 -3.29
N MET A 74 -18.55 -16.78 -2.33
CA MET A 74 -17.12 -16.79 -2.58
C MET A 74 -16.46 -17.86 -1.72
N THR A 75 -15.26 -18.26 -2.13
CA THR A 75 -14.46 -19.28 -1.46
C THR A 75 -13.15 -18.69 -0.98
N ILE A 76 -12.66 -19.18 0.16
CA ILE A 76 -11.31 -18.92 0.66
C ILE A 76 -10.71 -20.20 1.20
N GLU A 77 -9.38 -20.27 1.24
CA GLU A 77 -8.65 -21.39 1.83
C GLU A 77 -8.04 -20.94 3.17
N ILE A 78 -8.18 -21.77 4.19
CA ILE A 78 -7.59 -21.50 5.50
C ILE A 78 -6.87 -22.73 6.03
N VAL A 79 -5.89 -22.49 6.89
CA VAL A 79 -5.18 -23.54 7.62
C VAL A 79 -5.81 -23.69 9.00
N LYS A 80 -6.20 -24.91 9.34
CA LYS A 80 -6.66 -25.29 10.69
C LYS A 80 -6.03 -26.61 11.06
N ASP A 81 -5.37 -26.65 12.22
CA ASP A 81 -4.70 -27.85 12.74
C ASP A 81 -3.74 -28.48 11.70
N SER A 82 -2.95 -27.63 11.03
CA SER A 82 -2.02 -27.97 9.94
C SER A 82 -2.65 -28.44 8.61
N ASN A 83 -3.98 -28.57 8.55
CA ASN A 83 -4.70 -28.99 7.34
C ASN A 83 -5.32 -27.79 6.60
N LEU A 84 -5.25 -27.81 5.27
CA LEU A 84 -5.92 -26.84 4.41
C LEU A 84 -7.41 -27.16 4.26
N GLN A 85 -8.26 -26.16 4.40
CA GLN A 85 -9.72 -26.30 4.26
C GLN A 85 -10.32 -25.11 3.51
N LYS A 86 -11.28 -25.37 2.62
CA LYS A 86 -11.93 -24.34 1.78
C LYS A 86 -13.27 -23.84 2.33
N ILE A 87 -13.38 -22.64 2.88
CA ILE A 87 -14.66 -22.09 3.38
C ILE A 87 -15.48 -21.52 2.21
N HIS A 88 -16.78 -21.85 2.17
CA HIS A 88 -17.78 -21.22 1.31
C HIS A 88 -18.64 -20.27 2.13
N PHE A 89 -18.72 -19.01 1.73
CA PHE A 89 -19.50 -18.00 2.45
C PHE A 89 -20.33 -17.12 1.50
N ARG A 90 -21.39 -16.53 2.04
CA ARG A 90 -22.34 -15.70 1.29
C ARG A 90 -21.81 -14.27 1.15
N VAL A 91 -21.85 -13.72 -0.06
CA VAL A 91 -21.55 -12.30 -0.30
C VAL A 91 -22.85 -11.55 -0.60
N ARG A 92 -23.31 -10.72 0.35
CA ARG A 92 -24.56 -9.95 0.22
C ARG A 92 -24.46 -8.88 -0.87
N ASN A 93 -23.35 -8.13 -0.91
CA ASN A 93 -23.13 -7.06 -1.88
C ASN A 93 -21.65 -6.92 -2.22
N LYS A 94 -21.30 -7.11 -3.51
CA LYS A 94 -19.92 -7.00 -4.03
C LYS A 94 -19.47 -5.54 -4.23
N ASN A 95 -20.41 -4.61 -4.31
CA ASN A 95 -20.16 -3.19 -4.59
C ASN A 95 -19.90 -2.36 -3.33
N VAL A 96 -19.74 -2.99 -2.16
CA VAL A 96 -19.45 -2.31 -0.89
C VAL A 96 -18.04 -1.72 -0.89
N LEU A 97 -17.11 -2.36 -1.59
CA LEU A 97 -15.71 -1.93 -1.65
C LEU A 97 -15.48 -1.02 -2.86
N ARG A 98 -15.07 0.22 -2.63
CA ARG A 98 -14.75 1.21 -3.68
C ARG A 98 -13.52 0.78 -4.49
N GLU A 99 -13.57 0.96 -5.81
CA GLU A 99 -12.45 0.65 -6.71
C GLU A 99 -11.19 1.46 -6.38
N GLU A 100 -11.32 2.72 -5.95
CA GLU A 100 -10.19 3.54 -5.52
C GLU A 100 -9.45 2.93 -4.31
N VAL A 101 -10.19 2.30 -3.39
CA VAL A 101 -9.61 1.66 -2.20
C VAL A 101 -8.95 0.34 -2.58
N LYS A 102 -9.53 -0.40 -3.53
CA LYS A 102 -8.90 -1.60 -4.10
C LYS A 102 -7.56 -1.27 -4.75
N GLU A 103 -7.52 -0.25 -5.59
CA GLU A 103 -6.27 0.18 -6.23
C GLU A 103 -5.25 0.67 -5.19
N LYS A 104 -5.65 1.45 -4.17
CA LYS A 104 -4.75 1.84 -3.08
C LYS A 104 -4.15 0.64 -2.34
N LEU A 105 -4.95 -0.37 -2.01
CA LEU A 105 -4.46 -1.58 -1.33
C LEU A 105 -3.52 -2.37 -2.24
N LYS A 106 -3.90 -2.57 -3.51
CA LYS A 106 -3.13 -3.35 -4.50
C LYS A 106 -1.69 -2.86 -4.65
N TRP A 107 -1.50 -1.53 -4.70
CA TRP A 107 -0.21 -0.90 -4.95
C TRP A 107 0.60 -0.50 -3.71
N ASN A 108 -0.05 -0.26 -2.57
CA ASN A 108 0.63 0.25 -1.36
C ASN A 108 0.85 -0.81 -0.27
N VAL A 109 0.53 -2.08 -0.53
CA VAL A 109 0.89 -3.17 0.39
C VAL A 109 2.39 -3.42 0.35
N ASP A 110 3.01 -3.56 1.52
CA ASP A 110 4.42 -3.95 1.63
C ASP A 110 4.63 -5.40 1.14
N ARG A 111 5.52 -5.58 0.16
CA ARG A 111 5.82 -6.87 -0.47
C ARG A 111 7.20 -7.43 -0.11
N ASN A 112 7.89 -6.86 0.89
CA ASN A 112 9.25 -7.25 1.28
C ASN A 112 9.37 -8.74 1.71
N SER A 113 8.37 -9.29 2.41
CA SER A 113 8.30 -10.71 2.76
C SER A 113 6.85 -11.19 2.81
N SER A 114 6.62 -12.50 2.71
CA SER A 114 5.29 -13.11 2.78
C SER A 114 4.55 -12.80 4.08
N SER A 115 5.23 -12.90 5.23
CA SER A 115 4.65 -12.58 6.54
C SER A 115 4.33 -11.09 6.71
N THR A 116 5.20 -10.21 6.20
CA THR A 116 4.98 -8.76 6.25
C THR A 116 3.83 -8.36 5.32
N LYS A 117 3.74 -8.98 4.14
CA LYS A 117 2.65 -8.80 3.16
C LYS A 117 1.29 -9.10 3.79
N ILE A 118 1.15 -10.22 4.50
CA ILE A 118 -0.11 -10.58 5.18
C ILE A 118 -0.39 -9.64 6.35
N ARG A 119 0.59 -9.31 7.19
CA ARG A 119 0.38 -8.36 8.30
C ARG A 119 -0.07 -7.00 7.78
N ASP A 120 0.61 -6.49 6.75
CA ASP A 120 0.31 -5.20 6.14
C ASP A 120 -1.09 -5.21 5.48
N PHE A 121 -1.46 -6.30 4.82
CA PHE A 121 -2.79 -6.56 4.29
C PHE A 121 -3.87 -6.57 5.38
N MET A 122 -3.61 -7.15 6.54
CA MET A 122 -4.55 -7.16 7.66
C MET A 122 -4.75 -5.76 8.24
N ASP A 123 -3.69 -4.96 8.35
CA ASP A 123 -3.79 -3.55 8.77
C ASP A 123 -4.60 -2.72 7.77
N TRP A 124 -4.39 -2.93 6.47
CA TRP A 124 -5.23 -2.36 5.42
C TRP A 124 -6.68 -2.81 5.56
N THR A 125 -6.91 -4.09 5.83
CA THR A 125 -8.25 -4.66 5.95
C THR A 125 -9.02 -4.08 7.15
N LYS A 126 -8.37 -3.95 8.32
CA LYS A 126 -8.95 -3.25 9.49
C LYS A 126 -9.36 -1.82 9.12
N ALA A 127 -8.52 -1.08 8.41
CA ALA A 127 -8.82 0.27 7.96
C ALA A 127 -10.00 0.31 6.96
N ILE A 128 -10.09 -0.67 6.05
CA ILE A 128 -11.20 -0.82 5.10
C ILE A 128 -12.51 -1.15 5.81
N LEU A 129 -12.50 -2.05 6.79
CA LEU A 129 -13.70 -2.40 7.57
C LEU A 129 -14.25 -1.18 8.31
N ASN A 130 -13.37 -0.40 8.94
CA ASN A 130 -13.74 0.86 9.58
C ASN A 130 -14.34 1.88 8.59
N ASP A 131 -13.74 2.01 7.40
CA ASP A 131 -14.24 2.86 6.31
C ASP A 131 -15.61 2.41 5.79
N ILE A 132 -15.84 1.10 5.65
CA ILE A 132 -17.14 0.54 5.25
C ILE A 132 -18.21 0.81 6.30
N HIS A 133 -17.92 0.64 7.60
CA HIS A 133 -18.85 0.95 8.69
C HIS A 133 -19.26 2.42 8.67
N TYR A 134 -18.27 3.29 8.50
CA TYR A 134 -18.51 4.71 8.37
C TYR A 134 -19.37 5.03 7.14
N GLN A 135 -19.04 4.48 5.99
CA GLN A 135 -19.84 4.67 4.76
C GLN A 135 -21.28 4.16 4.92
N LYS A 136 -21.50 2.98 5.49
CA LYS A 136 -22.85 2.46 5.76
C LYS A 136 -23.68 3.47 6.58
N LYS A 137 -23.06 4.13 7.56
CA LYS A 137 -23.70 5.19 8.37
C LYS A 137 -23.95 6.48 7.60
N VAL A 138 -23.03 6.86 6.72
CA VAL A 138 -23.08 8.12 5.94
C VAL A 138 -24.04 8.03 4.74
N LEU A 139 -24.07 6.87 4.08
CA LEU A 139 -24.93 6.55 2.95
C LEU A 139 -26.40 6.32 3.37
N SER A 140 -26.78 6.56 4.63
CA SER A 140 -28.18 6.61 5.03
C SER A 140 -28.88 7.87 4.49
N ASN A 141 -28.12 8.93 4.22
CA ASN A 141 -28.65 10.23 3.82
C ASN A 141 -28.52 10.43 2.30
N PRO A 142 -29.61 10.72 1.56
CA PRO A 142 -29.58 10.81 0.10
C PRO A 142 -28.69 11.94 -0.42
N LEU A 143 -28.61 13.07 0.30
CA LEU A 143 -27.72 14.19 -0.04
C LEU A 143 -26.25 13.78 -0.03
N THR A 144 -25.88 12.96 0.96
CA THR A 144 -24.50 12.54 1.17
C THR A 144 -24.08 11.51 0.12
N ILE A 145 -25.00 10.63 -0.29
CA ILE A 145 -24.79 9.72 -1.43
C ILE A 145 -24.51 10.52 -2.71
N ALA A 146 -25.32 11.54 -3.00
CA ALA A 146 -25.13 12.38 -4.20
C ALA A 146 -23.78 13.10 -4.17
N LEU A 147 -23.41 13.65 -3.00
CA LEU A 147 -22.14 14.35 -2.78
C LEU A 147 -20.92 13.44 -3.06
N THR A 148 -20.91 12.22 -2.53
CA THR A 148 -19.78 11.29 -2.69
C THR A 148 -19.75 10.62 -4.06
N ARG A 149 -20.92 10.30 -4.65
CA ARG A 149 -21.00 9.60 -5.94
C ARG A 149 -20.60 10.50 -7.11
N LEU A 150 -20.89 11.80 -7.01
CA LEU A 150 -20.59 12.79 -8.05
C LEU A 150 -19.21 13.45 -7.85
N TRP A 151 -18.36 12.93 -6.97
CA TRP A 151 -17.02 13.47 -6.65
C TRP A 151 -16.19 13.84 -7.89
N LEU A 152 -16.11 12.92 -8.86
CA LEU A 152 -15.34 13.11 -10.08
C LEU A 152 -15.93 14.24 -10.96
N ILE A 153 -17.26 14.33 -11.01
CA ILE A 153 -17.96 15.36 -11.77
C ILE A 153 -17.71 16.73 -11.15
N TRP A 154 -17.84 16.87 -9.83
CA TRP A 154 -17.56 18.14 -9.14
C TRP A 154 -16.14 18.64 -9.40
N ASN A 155 -15.13 17.76 -9.33
CA ASN A 155 -13.73 18.12 -9.56
C ASN A 155 -13.45 18.52 -11.03
N HIS A 156 -13.99 17.80 -12.01
CA HIS A 156 -13.85 18.16 -13.41
C HIS A 156 -14.60 19.46 -13.75
N SER A 157 -15.81 19.64 -13.24
CA SER A 157 -16.58 20.88 -13.41
C SER A 157 -15.85 22.08 -12.81
N ALA A 158 -15.29 21.97 -11.60
CA ALA A 158 -14.51 23.06 -11.00
C ALA A 158 -13.27 23.40 -11.82
N THR A 159 -12.58 22.40 -12.37
CA THR A 159 -11.41 22.61 -13.25
C THR A 159 -11.82 23.30 -14.56
N LEU A 160 -12.95 22.90 -15.15
CA LEU A 160 -13.48 23.52 -16.37
C LEU A 160 -13.86 25.00 -16.12
N VAL A 161 -14.58 25.29 -15.04
CA VAL A 161 -14.95 26.67 -14.66
C VAL A 161 -13.69 27.50 -14.40
N ALA A 162 -12.68 26.95 -13.72
CA ALA A 162 -11.41 27.63 -13.52
C ALA A 162 -10.72 27.98 -14.85
N VAL A 163 -10.70 27.06 -15.83
CA VAL A 163 -10.17 27.35 -17.17
C VAL A 163 -10.95 28.49 -17.85
N ILE A 164 -12.28 28.47 -17.78
CA ILE A 164 -13.13 29.53 -18.36
C ILE A 164 -12.82 30.89 -17.73
N ILE A 165 -12.75 30.98 -16.40
CA ILE A 165 -12.43 32.22 -15.70
C ILE A 165 -11.05 32.74 -16.12
N ASN A 166 -10.04 31.87 -16.20
CA ASN A 166 -8.69 32.25 -16.62
C ASN A 166 -8.63 32.70 -18.09
N LEU A 167 -9.44 32.10 -18.98
CA LEU A 167 -9.59 32.57 -20.36
C LEU A 167 -10.25 33.95 -20.43
N ILE A 168 -11.28 34.20 -19.61
CA ILE A 168 -11.93 35.52 -19.51
C ILE A 168 -10.93 36.57 -19.04
N MET A 169 -10.14 36.28 -18.01
CA MET A 169 -9.08 37.17 -17.52
C MET A 169 -8.03 37.46 -18.59
N LEU A 170 -7.60 36.45 -19.33
CA LEU A 170 -6.62 36.59 -20.40
C LEU A 170 -7.10 37.52 -21.53
N ILE A 171 -8.39 37.50 -21.85
CA ILE A 171 -8.98 38.34 -22.90
C ILE A 171 -9.25 39.75 -22.39
N GLY A 172 -9.79 39.87 -21.17
CA GLY A 172 -10.43 41.08 -20.67
C GLY A 172 -9.56 42.02 -19.83
N LEU A 173 -8.46 41.56 -19.23
CA LEU A 173 -7.60 42.43 -18.39
C LEU A 173 -6.54 43.15 -19.24
N GLU A 174 -6.36 44.45 -18.98
CA GLU A 174 -5.35 45.32 -19.56
C GLU A 174 -4.61 46.10 -18.46
N ALA A 175 -3.38 46.54 -18.74
CA ALA A 175 -2.63 47.40 -17.83
C ALA A 175 -3.29 48.78 -17.72
N PRO A 176 -3.33 49.40 -16.53
CA PRO A 176 -3.85 50.75 -16.38
C PRO A 176 -3.07 51.76 -17.26
N PRO A 177 -3.73 52.79 -17.82
CA PRO A 177 -3.12 53.81 -18.67
C PRO A 177 -2.18 54.70 -17.84
N GLY A 178 -0.94 54.23 -17.65
CA GLY A 178 0.11 54.90 -16.87
C GLY A 178 1.31 54.00 -16.55
N GLY A 179 1.08 52.68 -16.45
CA GLY A 179 2.11 51.71 -16.04
C GLY A 179 3.13 51.32 -17.12
N ALA A 180 2.89 51.64 -18.39
CA ALA A 180 3.78 51.23 -19.49
C ALA A 180 4.93 52.22 -19.77
N ASN A 181 4.78 53.50 -19.39
CA ASN A 181 5.67 54.59 -19.83
C ASN A 181 6.40 55.32 -18.70
N THR A 182 6.29 54.86 -17.45
CA THR A 182 7.03 55.42 -16.31
C THR A 182 7.93 54.34 -15.70
N PRO A 183 9.27 54.47 -15.78
CA PRO A 183 10.21 53.49 -15.21
C PRO A 183 10.38 53.69 -13.69
N SER A 184 9.30 53.98 -12.97
CA SER A 184 9.32 54.15 -11.52
C SER A 184 8.76 52.91 -10.83
N LEU A 185 9.58 52.29 -9.99
CA LEU A 185 9.24 51.17 -9.08
C LEU A 185 8.27 51.56 -7.95
N ASP A 186 7.77 52.81 -7.93
CA ASP A 186 6.75 53.28 -7.00
C ASP A 186 5.37 52.79 -7.45
N ILE A 187 5.17 51.49 -7.29
CA ILE A 187 3.87 50.84 -7.48
C ILE A 187 3.00 51.24 -6.28
N SER A 188 2.17 52.28 -6.45
CA SER A 188 1.04 52.49 -5.52
C SER A 188 0.10 51.28 -5.59
N ALA A 189 -0.43 50.83 -4.46
CA ALA A 189 -1.28 49.64 -4.38
C ALA A 189 -2.48 49.67 -5.36
N ASP A 190 -2.95 50.87 -5.71
CA ASP A 190 -4.07 51.11 -6.64
C ASP A 190 -3.71 50.89 -8.12
N ASP A 191 -2.41 50.87 -8.47
CA ASP A 191 -1.91 50.74 -9.86
C ASP A 191 -1.53 49.28 -10.22
N THR A 192 -1.75 48.34 -9.29
CA THR A 192 -1.41 46.91 -9.46
C THR A 192 -2.54 46.07 -10.06
N THR A 193 -3.77 46.58 -10.01
CA THR A 193 -4.93 45.84 -10.49
C THR A 193 -5.22 46.22 -11.94
N GLY A 194 -5.12 45.23 -12.83
CA GLY A 194 -5.46 45.38 -14.24
C GLY A 194 -6.88 45.91 -14.40
N GLN A 195 -7.05 46.79 -15.39
CA GLN A 195 -8.34 47.36 -15.74
C GLN A 195 -9.03 46.48 -16.79
N TRP A 196 -10.36 46.46 -16.78
CA TRP A 196 -11.13 45.73 -17.79
C TRP A 196 -11.19 46.52 -19.10
N LYS A 197 -10.94 45.84 -20.22
CA LYS A 197 -11.04 46.43 -21.56
C LYS A 197 -12.44 46.98 -21.80
N ALA A 198 -12.51 48.22 -22.25
CA ALA A 198 -13.77 48.89 -22.59
C ALA A 198 -14.51 48.22 -23.75
N ASP A 199 -13.81 47.50 -24.63
CA ASP A 199 -14.38 46.81 -25.80
C ASP A 199 -15.35 45.67 -25.42
N TYR A 200 -15.26 45.17 -24.18
CA TYR A 200 -16.05 44.03 -23.71
C TYR A 200 -16.67 44.29 -22.33
N PRO A 201 -17.69 45.16 -22.23
CA PRO A 201 -18.25 45.60 -20.95
C PRO A 201 -18.97 44.49 -20.16
N SER A 202 -19.34 43.38 -20.81
CA SER A 202 -20.03 42.25 -20.16
C SER A 202 -19.09 41.20 -19.56
N LEU A 203 -17.79 41.22 -19.88
CA LEU A 203 -16.83 40.24 -19.34
C LEU A 203 -16.70 40.24 -17.81
N PRO A 204 -16.71 41.39 -17.10
CA PRO A 204 -16.68 41.41 -15.64
C PRO A 204 -17.89 40.72 -15.02
N ASP A 205 -19.09 40.92 -15.60
CA ASP A 205 -20.33 40.30 -15.13
C ASP A 205 -20.30 38.78 -15.33
N TRP A 206 -19.81 38.32 -16.49
CA TRP A 206 -19.59 36.89 -16.74
C TRP A 206 -18.55 36.29 -15.80
N LEU A 207 -17.45 37.01 -15.52
CA LEU A 207 -16.45 36.56 -14.56
C LEU A 207 -17.06 36.38 -13.16
N MET A 208 -17.85 37.34 -12.67
CA MET A 208 -18.54 37.21 -11.39
C MET A 208 -19.50 36.03 -11.36
N ALA A 209 -20.28 35.81 -12.44
CA ALA A 209 -21.20 34.67 -12.51
C ALA A 209 -20.46 33.33 -12.39
N PHE A 210 -19.36 33.15 -13.13
CA PHE A 210 -18.54 31.94 -13.04
C PHE A 210 -17.77 31.84 -11.71
N ALA A 211 -17.37 32.96 -11.11
CA ALA A 211 -16.73 33.00 -9.80
C ALA A 211 -17.65 32.45 -8.71
N TYR A 212 -18.92 32.87 -8.66
CA TYR A 212 -19.88 32.31 -7.69
C TYR A 212 -20.15 30.82 -7.90
N ILE A 213 -20.15 30.35 -9.17
CA ILE A 213 -20.23 28.92 -9.47
C ILE A 213 -19.00 28.19 -8.94
N LEU A 214 -17.80 28.74 -9.13
CA LEU A 214 -16.56 28.15 -8.63
C LEU A 214 -16.51 28.13 -7.09
N ASP A 215 -16.95 29.20 -6.43
CA ASP A 215 -17.07 29.26 -4.96
C ASP A 215 -18.00 28.14 -4.45
N ALA A 216 -19.19 28.00 -5.05
CA ALA A 216 -20.13 26.93 -4.70
C ALA A 216 -19.53 25.54 -4.93
N LEU A 217 -18.88 25.30 -6.07
CA LEU A 217 -18.22 24.04 -6.38
C LEU A 217 -17.06 23.74 -5.43
N SER A 218 -16.27 24.74 -5.04
CA SER A 218 -15.15 24.59 -4.11
C SER A 218 -15.63 24.15 -2.72
N ILE A 219 -16.74 24.72 -2.24
CA ILE A 219 -17.38 24.33 -0.98
C ILE A 219 -17.96 22.92 -1.08
N ILE A 220 -18.62 22.58 -2.20
CA ILE A 220 -19.16 21.23 -2.43
C ILE A 220 -18.02 20.20 -2.43
N ILE A 221 -16.89 20.48 -3.08
CA ILE A 221 -15.71 19.59 -3.08
C ILE A 221 -15.15 19.44 -1.66
N LEU A 222 -15.02 20.53 -0.91
CA LEU A 222 -14.54 20.50 0.46
C LEU A 222 -15.46 19.66 1.35
N LEU A 223 -16.79 19.87 1.26
CA LEU A 223 -17.78 19.07 1.97
C LEU A 223 -17.72 17.60 1.56
N ALA A 224 -17.63 17.31 0.27
CA ALA A 224 -17.51 15.95 -0.25
C ALA A 224 -16.25 15.25 0.28
N PHE A 225 -15.14 15.97 0.36
CA PHE A 225 -13.89 15.48 0.91
C PHE A 225 -14.00 15.17 2.41
N PHE A 226 -14.59 16.08 3.19
CA PHE A 226 -14.82 15.89 4.63
C PHE A 226 -15.75 14.70 4.89
N VAL A 227 -16.81 14.58 4.11
CA VAL A 227 -17.75 13.47 4.18
C VAL A 227 -17.07 12.15 3.84
N ALA A 228 -16.29 12.09 2.76
CA ALA A 228 -15.68 10.85 2.27
C ALA A 228 -14.54 10.34 3.16
N ASN A 229 -13.74 11.24 3.72
CA ASN A 229 -12.52 10.89 4.44
C ASN A 229 -12.62 11.02 5.98
N HIS A 230 -13.73 11.56 6.49
CA HIS A 230 -14.03 11.78 7.91
C HIS A 230 -12.79 12.11 8.75
N PRO A 231 -12.23 13.31 8.60
CA PRO A 231 -11.03 13.61 9.33
C PRO A 231 -11.38 13.71 10.81
N ARG A 232 -10.81 12.79 11.58
CA ARG A 232 -11.04 12.74 13.02
C ARG A 232 -10.54 14.05 13.63
N PRO A 233 -11.35 14.73 14.47
CA PRO A 233 -10.85 15.87 15.22
C PRO A 233 -9.61 15.44 16.01
N PRO A 234 -8.59 16.31 16.15
CA PRO A 234 -7.47 16.00 17.04
C PRO A 234 -8.07 15.63 18.39
N ASP A 235 -7.72 14.46 18.87
CA ASP A 235 -8.20 13.96 20.14
C ASP A 235 -7.61 14.88 21.22
N LEU A 236 -8.38 15.91 21.60
CA LEU A 236 -7.96 16.94 22.55
C LEU A 236 -7.55 16.31 23.88
N ALA A 237 -8.07 15.13 24.21
CA ALA A 237 -7.66 14.33 25.36
C ALA A 237 -6.21 13.81 25.23
N ARG A 238 -5.79 13.34 24.05
CA ARG A 238 -4.40 12.93 23.78
C ARG A 238 -3.44 14.11 23.71
N LEU A 239 -3.87 15.26 23.19
CA LEU A 239 -3.06 16.48 23.21
C LEU A 239 -2.88 16.99 24.64
N ALA A 240 -3.95 16.99 25.44
CA ALA A 240 -3.90 17.35 26.86
C ALA A 240 -3.08 16.35 27.69
N TRP A 241 -3.12 15.06 27.34
CA TRP A 241 -2.27 14.04 27.94
C TRP A 241 -0.80 14.18 27.54
N ARG A 242 -0.47 14.46 26.27
CA ARG A 242 0.91 14.79 25.81
C ARG A 242 1.45 16.07 26.46
N LEU A 243 0.62 17.09 26.62
CA LEU A 243 0.98 18.30 27.38
C LEU A 243 1.21 18.00 28.87
N ARG A 244 0.52 17.00 29.43
CA ARG A 244 0.79 16.49 30.79
C ARG A 244 2.04 15.61 30.84
N GLN A 245 2.35 14.83 29.81
CA GLN A 245 3.56 14.01 29.72
C GLN A 245 4.85 14.82 29.49
N LEU A 246 4.77 16.00 28.86
CA LEU A 246 5.89 16.95 28.83
C LEU A 246 6.32 17.43 30.24
N ARG A 247 5.55 17.10 31.29
CA ARG A 247 5.84 17.36 32.70
C ARG A 247 6.35 16.13 33.48
N GLN A 248 6.25 14.92 32.94
CA GLN A 248 6.78 13.68 33.54
C GLN A 248 7.59 12.94 32.49
N LYS A 249 8.81 13.43 32.31
CA LYS A 249 9.81 12.84 31.45
C LYS A 249 10.70 11.96 32.33
N ASP A 250 10.34 10.68 32.45
CA ASP A 250 11.23 9.55 32.75
C ASP A 250 10.37 8.28 32.83
N GLN A 251 10.70 7.26 32.02
CA GLN A 251 10.10 5.90 31.97
C GLN A 251 8.89 5.64 31.05
N GLU A 252 8.88 6.03 29.78
CA GLU A 252 7.89 5.45 28.83
C GLU A 252 8.33 5.35 27.35
N GLU A 253 9.62 5.48 27.04
CA GLU A 253 10.11 5.29 25.65
C GLU A 253 9.99 3.84 25.13
N GLU A 254 9.79 2.85 26.02
CA GLU A 254 9.67 1.43 25.62
C GLU A 254 8.22 0.99 25.35
N ASN A 255 7.22 1.70 25.87
CA ASN A 255 5.80 1.39 25.63
C ASN A 255 5.23 2.07 24.37
N GLU A 256 5.79 3.20 23.92
CA GLU A 256 5.35 3.86 22.67
C GLU A 256 5.65 3.02 21.41
N LEU A 257 6.61 2.09 21.48
CA LEU A 257 6.88 1.12 20.40
C LEU A 257 5.85 -0.03 20.35
N ARG A 258 5.10 -0.28 21.42
CA ARG A 258 4.01 -1.29 21.46
C ARG A 258 2.62 -0.68 21.28
N GLU A 259 2.44 0.61 21.52
CA GLU A 259 1.18 1.35 21.28
C GLU A 259 1.14 2.13 19.96
N SER A 260 2.10 1.97 19.05
CA SER A 260 1.90 2.30 17.63
C SER A 260 1.00 1.25 16.91
N GLY A 261 0.11 0.61 17.66
CA GLY A 261 -0.91 -0.30 17.16
C GLY A 261 -1.98 0.46 16.38
N GLY A 262 -2.00 0.23 15.06
CA GLY A 262 -3.06 0.69 14.18
C GLY A 262 -2.91 2.14 13.70
N GLN A 263 -1.87 2.44 12.91
CA GLN A 263 -2.01 3.56 11.99
C GLN A 263 -3.13 3.21 10.99
N ASP A 264 -4.32 3.76 11.19
CA ASP A 264 -5.43 3.64 10.24
C ASP A 264 -4.97 4.20 8.87
N LYS A 265 -4.56 3.33 7.96
CA LYS A 265 -3.95 3.67 6.65
C LYS A 265 -4.87 4.46 5.72
N LEU A 266 -6.18 4.36 5.94
CA LEU A 266 -7.20 5.15 5.24
C LEU A 266 -7.58 6.45 5.95
N SER A 267 -7.20 6.64 7.22
CA SER A 267 -7.62 7.81 7.98
C SER A 267 -6.85 9.06 7.55
N VAL A 268 -7.58 10.07 7.10
CA VAL A 268 -6.99 11.38 6.84
C VAL A 268 -7.03 12.18 8.14
N ARG A 269 -5.87 12.55 8.68
CA ARG A 269 -5.80 13.47 9.83
C ARG A 269 -6.31 14.85 9.40
N LEU A 270 -6.96 15.60 10.30
CA LEU A 270 -7.40 16.98 10.02
C LEU A 270 -6.25 17.90 9.58
N PHE A 271 -5.02 17.64 10.04
CA PHE A 271 -3.80 18.36 9.64
C PHE A 271 -2.99 17.57 8.60
N SER A 272 -3.66 16.99 7.61
CA SER A 272 -3.00 16.35 6.48
C SER A 272 -2.68 17.38 5.40
N ILE A 273 -1.68 17.11 4.57
CA ILE A 273 -1.37 17.92 3.38
C ILE A 273 -2.62 18.01 2.47
N ALA A 274 -3.41 16.94 2.40
CA ALA A 274 -4.63 16.89 1.61
C ALA A 274 -5.74 17.81 2.14
N THR A 275 -5.97 17.84 3.46
CA THR A 275 -6.98 18.75 4.05
C THR A 275 -6.55 20.20 3.88
N PHE A 276 -5.27 20.50 4.08
CA PHE A 276 -4.72 21.84 3.86
C PHE A 276 -4.90 22.31 2.42
N TYR A 277 -4.65 21.44 1.44
CA TYR A 277 -4.89 21.74 0.03
C TYR A 277 -6.33 22.19 -0.24
N TYR A 278 -7.34 21.42 0.21
CA TYR A 278 -8.74 21.78 -0.05
C TYR A 278 -9.19 23.03 0.73
N ILE A 279 -8.62 23.28 1.91
CA ILE A 279 -8.87 24.53 2.66
C ILE A 279 -8.29 25.73 1.90
N VAL A 280 -7.05 25.63 1.42
CA VAL A 280 -6.42 26.68 0.59
C VAL A 280 -7.17 26.85 -0.72
N PHE A 281 -7.65 25.77 -1.34
CA PHE A 281 -8.46 25.82 -2.56
C PHE A 281 -9.71 26.68 -2.36
N VAL A 282 -10.49 26.44 -1.30
CA VAL A 282 -11.66 27.27 -0.97
C VAL A 282 -11.26 28.69 -0.56
N GLY A 283 -10.17 28.84 0.20
CA GLY A 283 -9.64 30.15 0.59
C GLY A 283 -9.25 31.01 -0.61
N CYS A 284 -8.60 30.41 -1.62
CA CYS A 284 -8.28 31.08 -2.88
C CYS A 284 -9.52 31.42 -3.70
N ALA A 285 -10.58 30.60 -3.66
CA ALA A 285 -11.83 30.86 -4.39
C ALA A 285 -12.47 32.15 -3.86
N PHE A 286 -12.69 32.20 -2.55
CA PHE A 286 -13.20 33.40 -1.87
C PHE A 286 -12.25 34.61 -2.03
N ALA A 287 -10.94 34.40 -1.99
CA ALA A 287 -9.98 35.48 -2.22
C ALA A 287 -10.09 36.05 -3.65
N GLY A 288 -10.37 35.18 -4.63
CA GLY A 288 -10.66 35.53 -6.02
C GLY A 288 -11.86 36.47 -6.16
N THR A 289 -12.94 36.16 -5.44
CA THR A 289 -14.21 36.91 -5.50
C THR A 289 -14.15 38.22 -4.71
N PHE A 290 -13.53 38.23 -3.52
CA PHE A 290 -13.60 39.39 -2.60
C PHE A 290 -12.41 40.34 -2.65
N TYR A 291 -11.21 39.86 -3.01
CA TYR A 291 -10.00 40.69 -2.97
C TYR A 291 -9.45 40.98 -4.36
N SER A 292 -9.16 39.95 -5.16
CA SER A 292 -8.55 40.14 -6.47
C SER A 292 -8.78 38.93 -7.39
N PRO A 293 -9.16 39.12 -8.66
CA PRO A 293 -9.44 38.02 -9.58
C PRO A 293 -8.21 37.12 -9.86
N TYR A 294 -6.99 37.57 -9.59
CA TYR A 294 -5.76 36.80 -9.84
C TYR A 294 -5.71 35.47 -9.07
N PHE A 295 -6.38 35.36 -7.93
CA PHE A 295 -6.40 34.10 -7.16
C PHE A 295 -7.11 32.95 -7.89
N PHE A 296 -7.93 33.24 -8.92
CA PHE A 296 -8.52 32.20 -9.77
C PHE A 296 -7.48 31.44 -10.60
N ALA A 297 -6.28 31.99 -10.82
CA ALA A 297 -5.20 31.30 -11.52
C ALA A 297 -4.71 30.05 -10.76
N PHE A 298 -4.68 30.09 -9.43
CA PHE A 298 -4.25 28.95 -8.61
C PHE A 298 -5.17 27.74 -8.74
N HIS A 299 -6.43 27.92 -9.12
CA HIS A 299 -7.38 26.82 -9.29
C HIS A 299 -7.05 25.92 -10.49
N LEU A 300 -6.28 26.42 -11.46
CA LEU A 300 -5.79 25.60 -12.58
C LEU A 300 -4.91 24.44 -12.08
N LEU A 301 -4.23 24.60 -10.94
CA LEU A 301 -3.39 23.53 -10.35
C LEU A 301 -4.21 22.31 -9.91
N ASN A 302 -5.53 22.42 -9.77
CA ASN A 302 -6.39 21.27 -9.45
C ASN A 302 -6.37 20.18 -10.53
N ILE A 303 -5.93 20.48 -11.75
CA ILE A 303 -5.70 19.47 -12.80
C ILE A 303 -4.76 18.36 -12.35
N VAL A 304 -3.79 18.68 -11.48
CA VAL A 304 -2.79 17.73 -11.01
C VAL A 304 -3.42 16.64 -10.13
N ASN A 305 -4.43 16.99 -9.34
CA ASN A 305 -5.11 16.02 -8.48
C ASN A 305 -5.95 15.00 -9.26
N ASN A 306 -6.42 15.38 -10.45
CA ASN A 306 -7.23 14.53 -11.31
C ASN A 306 -6.40 13.63 -12.24
N ASN A 307 -5.09 13.89 -12.39
CA ASN A 307 -4.22 13.15 -13.30
C ASN A 307 -3.14 12.38 -12.54
N GLN A 308 -3.19 11.05 -12.64
CA GLN A 308 -2.24 10.15 -11.97
C GLN A 308 -0.78 10.40 -12.38
N MET A 309 -0.52 10.74 -13.65
CA MET A 309 0.84 11.00 -14.14
C MET A 309 1.41 12.29 -13.55
N LEU A 310 0.63 13.37 -13.54
CA LEU A 310 1.05 14.66 -12.96
C LEU A 310 1.26 14.54 -11.45
N ARG A 311 0.40 13.79 -10.76
CA ARG A 311 0.59 13.48 -9.34
C ARG A 311 1.89 12.70 -9.10
N GLY A 312 2.23 11.76 -9.99
CA GLY A 312 3.50 11.03 -9.95
C GLY A 312 4.72 11.96 -10.03
N VAL A 313 4.66 13.01 -10.84
CA VAL A 313 5.73 14.03 -10.94
C VAL A 313 5.90 14.79 -9.62
N ILE A 314 4.80 15.24 -9.00
CA ILE A 314 4.88 15.90 -7.68
C ILE A 314 5.38 14.93 -6.60
N GLN A 315 4.95 13.66 -6.66
CA GLN A 315 5.37 12.63 -5.72
C GLN A 315 6.89 12.41 -5.79
N ALA A 316 7.49 12.41 -6.97
CA ALA A 316 8.94 12.26 -7.14
C ALA A 316 9.74 13.38 -6.46
N VAL A 317 9.25 14.62 -6.50
CA VAL A 317 9.94 15.74 -5.83
C VAL A 317 9.70 15.72 -4.31
N THR A 318 8.53 15.25 -3.86
CA THR A 318 8.14 15.31 -2.45
C THR A 318 8.62 14.12 -1.61
N THR A 319 8.88 12.95 -2.19
CA THR A 319 9.35 11.76 -1.46
C THR A 319 10.67 11.98 -0.73
N ASN A 320 11.65 12.60 -1.40
CA ASN A 320 12.92 13.01 -0.81
C ASN A 320 12.99 14.53 -0.60
N GLY A 321 11.84 15.19 -0.41
CA GLY A 321 11.78 16.64 -0.29
C GLY A 321 12.62 17.20 0.86
N LEU A 322 12.81 16.44 1.96
CA LEU A 322 13.63 16.88 3.08
C LEU A 322 15.12 16.98 2.71
N SER A 323 15.66 16.03 1.95
CA SER A 323 17.06 16.12 1.50
C SER A 323 17.23 17.28 0.53
N LEU A 324 16.26 17.51 -0.37
CA LEU A 324 16.26 18.66 -1.27
C LEU A 324 16.24 19.99 -0.51
N VAL A 325 15.45 20.10 0.57
CA VAL A 325 15.43 21.28 1.44
C VAL A 325 16.79 21.49 2.10
N TRP A 326 17.41 20.45 2.68
CA TRP A 326 18.73 20.58 3.32
C TRP A 326 19.83 20.97 2.33
N VAL A 327 19.84 20.38 1.13
CA VAL A 327 20.78 20.75 0.07
C VAL A 327 20.55 22.20 -0.38
N SER A 328 19.30 22.63 -0.49
CA SER A 328 18.95 24.02 -0.83
C SER A 328 19.37 25.00 0.28
N VAL A 329 19.20 24.64 1.54
CA VAL A 329 19.66 25.43 2.70
C VAL A 329 21.18 25.57 2.69
N LEU A 330 21.91 24.48 2.43
CA LEU A 330 23.36 24.52 2.26
C LEU A 330 23.76 25.43 1.09
N GLY A 331 23.07 25.32 -0.05
CA GLY A 331 23.29 26.20 -1.20
C GLY A 331 23.07 27.68 -0.86
N ILE A 332 21.99 28.00 -0.15
CA ILE A 332 21.68 29.36 0.33
C ILE A 332 22.75 29.86 1.30
N ALA A 333 23.24 29.01 2.21
CA ALA A 333 24.34 29.37 3.11
C ALA A 333 25.64 29.67 2.35
N ILE A 334 25.98 28.88 1.34
CA ILE A 334 27.15 29.14 0.49
C ILE A 334 26.97 30.45 -0.29
N MET A 335 25.79 30.69 -0.88
CA MET A 335 25.49 31.96 -1.56
C MET A 335 25.56 33.16 -0.62
N TYR A 336 25.16 33.01 0.64
CA TYR A 336 25.32 34.04 1.66
C TYR A 336 26.79 34.36 1.94
N LEU A 337 27.68 33.36 2.00
CA LEU A 337 29.12 33.59 2.12
C LEU A 337 29.67 34.37 0.92
N TYR A 338 29.25 34.01 -0.29
CA TYR A 338 29.59 34.76 -1.50
C TYR A 338 29.04 36.19 -1.46
N ALA A 339 27.87 36.43 -0.86
CA ALA A 339 27.32 37.76 -0.66
C ALA A 339 28.12 38.61 0.32
N VAL A 340 28.62 38.01 1.41
CA VAL A 340 29.52 38.69 2.34
C VAL A 340 30.84 39.07 1.65
N ILE A 341 31.43 38.16 0.88
CA ILE A 341 32.66 38.42 0.12
C ILE A 341 32.41 39.50 -0.95
N GLY A 342 31.32 39.39 -1.70
CA GLY A 342 30.88 40.36 -2.70
C GLY A 342 30.69 41.76 -2.11
N PHE A 343 30.05 41.86 -0.94
CA PHE A 343 29.87 43.12 -0.23
C PHE A 343 31.18 43.71 0.31
N ALA A 344 32.09 42.86 0.80
CA ALA A 344 33.35 43.32 1.39
C ALA A 344 34.39 43.77 0.36
N LYS A 345 34.44 43.13 -0.82
CA LYS A 345 35.50 43.35 -1.82
C LYS A 345 35.00 43.90 -3.16
N PHE A 346 33.81 43.49 -3.60
CA PHE A 346 33.32 43.76 -4.96
C PHE A 346 32.13 44.73 -5.00
N ARG A 347 31.86 45.47 -3.91
CA ARG A 347 30.73 46.39 -3.79
C ARG A 347 30.58 47.35 -4.96
N ILE A 348 31.70 47.89 -5.46
CA ILE A 348 31.74 48.88 -6.54
C ILE A 348 31.43 48.25 -7.92
N ALA A 349 31.56 46.93 -8.06
CA ALA A 349 31.27 46.23 -9.30
C ALA A 349 29.77 45.95 -9.52
N PHE A 350 28.93 46.08 -8.48
CA PHE A 350 27.48 45.95 -8.61
C PHE A 350 26.86 47.27 -9.11
N ARG A 351 26.31 47.26 -10.32
CA ARG A 351 25.74 48.45 -10.98
C ARG A 351 24.20 48.47 -10.90
N PRO A 352 23.61 49.34 -10.06
CA PRO A 352 22.16 49.44 -9.97
C PRO A 352 21.55 50.03 -11.25
N ASP A 353 22.26 50.94 -11.93
CA ASP A 353 21.73 51.69 -13.07
C ASP A 353 21.67 50.87 -14.37
N ASP A 354 22.72 50.08 -14.65
CA ASP A 354 22.84 49.31 -15.89
C ASP A 354 22.18 47.92 -15.82
N SER A 355 22.24 47.29 -14.64
CA SER A 355 21.97 45.85 -14.50
C SER A 355 21.00 45.50 -13.36
N LEU A 356 20.35 46.51 -12.76
CA LEU A 356 19.47 46.35 -11.59
C LEU A 356 20.14 45.55 -10.45
N MET A 357 21.46 45.69 -10.29
CA MET A 357 22.21 45.02 -9.25
C MET A 357 22.43 45.94 -8.05
N PHE A 358 21.76 45.64 -6.95
CA PHE A 358 21.84 46.45 -5.73
C PHE A 358 22.78 45.82 -4.71
N CYS A 359 23.83 46.53 -4.31
CA CYS A 359 24.73 46.11 -3.23
C CYS A 359 25.04 47.30 -2.28
N GLY A 360 24.00 48.10 -1.97
CA GLY A 360 24.10 49.20 -1.01
C GLY A 360 24.19 48.69 0.43
N THR A 361 23.39 47.68 0.77
CA THR A 361 23.40 46.95 2.04
C THR A 361 23.70 45.47 1.83
N LEU A 362 24.13 44.76 2.88
CA LEU A 362 24.41 43.32 2.80
C LEU A 362 23.16 42.52 2.35
N TYR A 363 21.98 42.93 2.81
CA TYR A 363 20.70 42.32 2.39
C TYR A 363 20.46 42.48 0.89
N GLN A 364 20.63 43.69 0.35
CA GLN A 364 20.49 43.93 -1.09
C GLN A 364 21.51 43.11 -1.89
N CYS A 365 22.75 43.03 -1.42
CA CYS A 365 23.81 42.26 -2.08
C CYS A 365 23.50 40.75 -2.06
N PHE A 366 22.96 40.24 -0.95
CA PHE A 366 22.54 38.85 -0.84
C PHE A 366 21.39 38.51 -1.78
N VAL A 367 20.34 39.33 -1.84
CA VAL A 367 19.22 39.13 -2.76
C VAL A 367 19.67 39.22 -4.22
N THR A 368 20.59 40.15 -4.53
CA THR A 368 21.17 40.30 -5.87
C THR A 368 21.96 39.04 -6.27
N ILE A 369 22.83 38.52 -5.40
CA ILE A 369 23.58 37.28 -5.68
C ILE A 369 22.67 36.06 -5.72
N LEU A 370 21.61 35.99 -4.91
CA LEU A 370 20.64 34.90 -4.96
C LEU A 370 19.92 34.87 -6.32
N ARG A 371 19.49 36.04 -6.83
CA ARG A 371 18.79 36.16 -8.12
C ARG A 371 19.73 35.91 -9.30
N PHE A 372 20.82 36.67 -9.40
CA PHE A 372 21.75 36.60 -10.53
C PHE A 372 22.70 35.41 -10.46
N GLY A 373 22.87 34.80 -9.29
CA GLY A 373 23.71 33.63 -9.13
C GLY A 373 23.02 32.30 -9.43
N LEU A 374 21.69 32.21 -9.26
CA LEU A 374 20.92 31.01 -9.60
C LEU A 374 20.27 31.07 -10.98
N ILE A 375 19.63 32.20 -11.31
CA ILE A 375 18.75 32.35 -12.49
C ILE A 375 19.39 33.24 -13.57
N GLY A 376 20.12 34.27 -13.14
CA GLY A 376 20.76 35.22 -14.05
C GLY A 376 22.21 34.87 -14.37
N ASP A 377 22.85 35.80 -15.07
CA ASP A 377 24.30 35.76 -15.28
C ASP A 377 24.99 36.77 -14.35
N LEU A 378 25.53 36.27 -13.24
CA LEU A 378 26.34 37.07 -12.32
C LEU A 378 27.67 37.49 -12.98
N PHE A 379 28.18 36.70 -13.93
CA PHE A 379 29.55 36.82 -14.42
C PHE A 379 29.69 37.92 -15.47
N GLU A 380 28.73 38.03 -16.38
CA GLU A 380 28.74 39.07 -17.42
C GLU A 380 28.38 40.45 -16.87
N ASN A 381 27.57 40.51 -15.82
CA ASN A 381 27.04 41.76 -15.29
C ASN A 381 27.89 42.37 -14.18
N LEU A 382 28.63 41.56 -13.42
CA LEU A 382 29.57 42.06 -12.43
C LEU A 382 30.75 42.66 -13.19
N VAL A 383 30.80 43.99 -13.35
CA VAL A 383 31.88 44.69 -14.05
C VAL A 383 32.21 46.00 -13.33
N PRO A 384 33.43 46.16 -12.79
CA PRO A 384 33.83 47.40 -12.15
C PRO A 384 33.81 48.58 -13.15
N PRO A 385 33.52 49.80 -12.66
CA PRO A 385 33.59 51.00 -13.48
C PRO A 385 34.99 51.20 -14.04
N SER A 386 35.10 51.86 -15.20
CA SER A 386 36.36 52.04 -15.95
C SER A 386 37.48 52.67 -15.12
N SER A 387 37.15 53.44 -14.09
CA SER A 387 38.09 54.09 -13.17
C SER A 387 38.81 53.16 -12.18
N HIS A 388 38.29 51.95 -11.96
CA HIS A 388 38.82 50.98 -10.99
C HIS A 388 39.24 49.65 -11.66
N ARG A 389 39.59 49.69 -12.95
CA ARG A 389 40.02 48.49 -13.68
C ARG A 389 41.50 48.21 -13.48
N ASN A 390 41.82 47.49 -12.41
CA ASN A 390 43.17 46.97 -12.14
C ASN A 390 43.25 45.48 -12.47
N PHE A 391 44.38 45.02 -13.02
CA PHE A 391 44.57 43.59 -13.33
C PHE A 391 44.54 42.73 -12.06
N ASP A 392 45.10 43.20 -10.96
CA ASP A 392 45.10 42.47 -9.68
C ASP A 392 43.68 42.27 -9.11
N GLU A 393 42.82 43.28 -9.22
CA GLU A 393 41.41 43.18 -8.82
C GLU A 393 40.62 42.25 -9.76
N TYR A 394 40.94 42.29 -11.05
CA TYR A 394 40.36 41.39 -12.04
C TYR A 394 40.69 39.93 -11.75
N VAL A 395 41.91 39.61 -11.29
CA VAL A 395 42.28 38.23 -10.90
C VAL A 395 41.44 37.74 -9.73
N TRP A 396 41.29 38.54 -8.67
CA TRP A 396 40.45 38.17 -7.51
C TRP A 396 38.99 37.99 -7.89
N MET A 397 38.50 38.84 -8.77
CA MET A 397 37.14 38.78 -9.29
C MET A 397 36.91 37.55 -10.18
N ALA A 398 37.87 37.23 -11.06
CA ALA A 398 37.83 36.03 -11.89
C ALA A 398 37.82 34.75 -11.03
N LEU A 399 38.65 34.70 -9.98
CA LEU A 399 38.64 33.59 -9.03
C LEU A 399 37.28 33.47 -8.33
N PHE A 400 36.72 34.57 -7.83
CA PHE A 400 35.38 34.61 -7.23
C PHE A 400 34.31 34.07 -8.18
N SER A 401 34.31 34.51 -9.43
CA SER A 401 33.36 34.09 -10.46
C SER A 401 33.50 32.60 -10.83
N ILE A 402 34.73 32.12 -11.05
CA ILE A 402 34.98 30.72 -11.41
C ILE A 402 34.60 29.78 -10.26
N THR A 403 34.98 30.10 -9.02
CA THR A 403 34.62 29.26 -7.87
C THR A 403 33.11 29.26 -7.62
N PHE A 404 32.44 30.41 -7.84
CA PHE A 404 30.99 30.50 -7.75
C PHE A 404 30.31 29.61 -8.81
N PHE A 405 30.75 29.69 -10.07
CA PHE A 405 30.23 28.87 -11.18
C PHE A 405 30.38 27.37 -10.94
N VAL A 406 31.56 26.93 -10.47
CA VAL A 406 31.81 25.51 -10.20
C VAL A 406 30.98 25.02 -9.02
N LEU A 407 30.96 25.74 -7.90
CA LEU A 407 30.29 25.26 -6.69
C LEU A 407 28.75 25.34 -6.78
N ILE A 408 28.20 26.46 -7.22
CA ILE A 408 26.74 26.68 -7.20
C ILE A 408 26.09 26.17 -8.49
N SER A 409 26.53 26.66 -9.65
CA SER A 409 25.90 26.34 -10.94
C SER A 409 26.22 24.92 -11.41
N THR A 410 27.49 24.48 -11.30
CA THR A 410 27.89 23.16 -11.79
C THR A 410 27.62 22.05 -10.77
N ILE A 411 28.06 22.19 -9.53
CA ILE A 411 27.91 21.12 -8.52
C ILE A 411 26.53 21.22 -7.84
N GLY A 412 26.13 22.39 -7.34
CA GLY A 412 24.88 22.57 -6.60
C GLY A 412 23.61 22.20 -7.37
N LEU A 413 23.38 22.81 -8.54
CA LEU A 413 22.19 22.54 -9.36
C LEU A 413 22.13 21.09 -9.85
N ASN A 414 23.27 20.50 -10.23
CA ASN A 414 23.32 19.11 -10.67
C ASN A 414 23.12 18.11 -9.52
N ILE A 415 23.49 18.43 -8.28
CA ILE A 415 23.12 17.61 -7.12
C ILE A 415 21.61 17.64 -6.91
N ILE A 416 20.97 18.82 -6.99
CA ILE A 416 19.51 18.93 -6.85
C ILE A 416 18.80 18.12 -7.94
N PHE A 417 19.22 18.27 -9.21
CA PHE A 417 18.69 17.48 -10.31
C PHE A 417 18.96 15.98 -10.13
N GLY A 418 20.16 15.61 -9.67
CA GLY A 418 20.54 14.22 -9.39
C GLY A 418 19.65 13.56 -8.34
N ILE A 419 19.32 14.26 -7.25
CA ILE A 419 18.39 13.76 -6.22
C ILE A 419 16.99 13.54 -6.81
N ILE A 420 16.50 14.47 -7.65
CA ILE A 420 15.19 14.34 -8.31
C ILE A 420 15.18 13.17 -9.30
N VAL A 421 16.24 12.98 -10.09
CA VAL A 421 16.32 11.84 -11.03
C VAL A 421 16.41 10.51 -10.28
N ASP A 422 17.15 10.45 -9.18
CA ASP A 422 17.23 9.26 -8.34
C ASP A 422 15.86 8.89 -7.75
N THR A 423 15.08 9.88 -7.28
CA THR A 423 13.73 9.61 -6.78
C THR A 423 12.78 9.09 -7.86
N PHE A 424 12.89 9.59 -9.10
CA PHE A 424 12.12 9.07 -10.23
C PHE A 424 12.47 7.61 -10.52
N SER A 425 13.76 7.26 -10.51
CA SER A 425 14.22 5.87 -10.67
C SER A 425 13.67 4.97 -9.56
N GLN A 426 13.80 5.37 -8.29
CA GLN A 426 13.27 4.62 -7.16
C GLN A 426 11.75 4.39 -7.23
N LEU A 427 10.98 5.42 -7.61
CA LEU A 427 9.52 5.29 -7.77
C LEU A 427 9.14 4.34 -8.90
N ARG A 428 9.90 4.37 -10.00
CA ARG A 428 9.73 3.43 -11.11
C ARG A 428 10.05 2.00 -10.69
N ASP A 429 11.15 1.80 -9.98
CA ASP A 429 11.59 0.48 -9.53
C ASP A 429 10.60 -0.12 -8.54
N LYS A 430 10.10 0.67 -7.58
CA LYS A 430 9.02 0.24 -6.66
C LYS A 430 7.78 -0.25 -7.41
N LYS A 431 7.36 0.51 -8.42
CA LYS A 431 6.20 0.11 -9.26
C LYS A 431 6.50 -1.16 -10.03
N TRP A 432 7.68 -1.27 -10.63
CA TRP A 432 8.10 -2.45 -11.38
C TRP A 432 8.21 -3.71 -10.50
N MET A 433 8.76 -3.59 -9.29
CA MET A 433 8.83 -4.69 -8.32
C MET A 433 7.43 -5.17 -7.93
N ALA A 434 6.50 -4.25 -7.67
CA ALA A 434 5.11 -4.60 -7.38
C ALA A 434 4.43 -5.31 -8.57
N GLU A 435 4.60 -4.81 -9.80
CA GLU A 435 4.07 -5.45 -11.02
C GLU A 435 4.67 -6.83 -11.28
N THR A 436 5.94 -7.03 -10.96
CA THR A 436 6.62 -8.31 -11.11
C THR A 436 6.17 -9.32 -10.06
N ASP A 437 6.08 -8.93 -8.77
CA ASP A 437 5.52 -9.80 -7.71
C ASP A 437 4.07 -10.19 -8.01
N MET A 438 3.25 -9.27 -8.52
CA MET A 438 1.85 -9.57 -8.87
C MET A 438 1.69 -10.53 -10.05
N ARG A 439 2.67 -10.61 -10.96
CA ARG A 439 2.64 -11.52 -12.11
C ARG A 439 3.28 -12.87 -11.81
N ASN A 440 4.28 -12.88 -10.92
CA ASN A 440 5.09 -14.06 -10.67
C ASN A 440 4.72 -14.79 -9.39
N CYS A 441 4.07 -14.15 -8.42
CA CYS A 441 3.78 -14.74 -7.12
C CYS A 441 2.32 -14.54 -6.74
N CYS A 442 1.70 -15.56 -6.15
CA CYS A 442 0.36 -15.42 -5.58
C CYS A 442 0.41 -14.54 -4.32
N PHE A 443 -0.53 -13.60 -4.20
CA PHE A 443 -0.54 -12.65 -3.08
C PHE A 443 -0.74 -13.33 -1.71
N ILE A 444 -1.53 -14.39 -1.67
CA ILE A 444 -1.95 -15.04 -0.42
C ILE A 444 -0.95 -16.12 0.00
N CYS A 445 -0.70 -17.12 -0.86
CA CYS A 445 0.21 -18.21 -0.51
C CYS A 445 1.68 -17.92 -0.79
N SER A 446 2.01 -16.82 -1.51
CA SER A 446 3.39 -16.46 -1.86
C SER A 446 4.17 -17.51 -2.69
N ARG A 447 3.47 -18.46 -3.32
CA ARG A 447 4.05 -19.41 -4.29
C ARG A 447 4.22 -18.79 -5.67
N ASN A 448 5.19 -19.28 -6.42
CA ASN A 448 5.53 -18.80 -7.76
C ASN A 448 4.51 -19.31 -8.80
N ASN A 449 4.25 -18.52 -9.84
CA ASN A 449 3.35 -18.86 -10.94
C ASN A 449 3.73 -20.18 -11.64
N TYR A 450 5.03 -20.50 -11.69
CA TYR A 450 5.56 -21.71 -12.32
C TYR A 450 4.92 -22.98 -11.76
N ASP A 451 4.73 -23.05 -10.44
CA ASP A 451 4.14 -24.23 -9.78
C ASP A 451 2.70 -24.48 -10.26
N PHE A 452 1.92 -23.40 -10.44
CA PHE A 452 0.51 -23.45 -10.84
C PHE A 452 0.30 -23.70 -12.33
N GLU A 453 1.20 -23.22 -13.18
CA GLU A 453 1.15 -23.49 -14.62
C GLU A 453 1.45 -24.97 -14.93
N HIS A 454 2.31 -25.62 -14.14
CA HIS A 454 2.73 -27.00 -14.40
C HIS A 454 1.91 -28.05 -13.63
N HIS A 455 1.42 -27.72 -12.45
CA HIS A 455 0.76 -28.69 -11.55
C HIS A 455 -0.67 -28.29 -11.16
N GLY A 456 -1.11 -27.10 -11.56
CA GLY A 456 -2.47 -26.60 -11.32
C GLY A 456 -3.24 -26.39 -12.61
N GLN A 457 -4.30 -25.58 -12.52
CA GLN A 457 -5.15 -25.18 -13.66
C GLN A 457 -4.72 -23.84 -14.26
N GLY A 458 -3.46 -23.45 -14.06
CA GLY A 458 -2.92 -22.13 -14.44
C GLY A 458 -2.95 -21.11 -13.30
N PHE A 459 -2.05 -20.14 -13.36
CA PHE A 459 -1.86 -19.15 -12.30
C PHE A 459 -3.02 -18.16 -12.20
N ASP A 460 -3.57 -17.71 -13.33
CA ASP A 460 -4.70 -16.77 -13.34
C ASP A 460 -5.97 -17.40 -12.74
N HIS A 461 -6.19 -18.70 -12.99
CA HIS A 461 -7.28 -19.45 -12.33
C HIS A 461 -7.09 -19.42 -10.82
N HIS A 462 -5.93 -19.85 -10.33
CA HIS A 462 -5.60 -19.89 -8.91
C HIS A 462 -5.84 -18.54 -8.21
N VAL A 463 -5.36 -17.43 -8.77
CA VAL A 463 -5.50 -16.09 -8.17
C VAL A 463 -6.95 -15.60 -8.18
N ARG A 464 -7.76 -15.95 -9.18
CA ARG A 464 -9.13 -15.42 -9.31
C ARG A 464 -10.18 -16.25 -8.57
N THR A 465 -10.04 -17.57 -8.55
CA THR A 465 -11.07 -18.50 -8.04
C THR A 465 -10.71 -19.05 -6.65
N GLU A 466 -9.46 -19.38 -6.41
CA GLU A 466 -8.99 -20.00 -5.16
C GLU A 466 -8.48 -18.95 -4.18
N HIS A 467 -7.43 -18.21 -4.56
CA HIS A 467 -6.70 -17.25 -3.72
C HIS A 467 -7.01 -15.80 -4.10
N ASN A 468 -8.29 -15.50 -4.23
CA ASN A 468 -8.73 -14.13 -4.49
C ASN A 468 -8.60 -13.28 -3.23
N MET A 469 -7.66 -12.33 -3.25
CA MET A 469 -7.43 -11.40 -2.14
C MET A 469 -8.69 -10.67 -1.66
N TRP A 470 -9.60 -10.32 -2.58
CA TRP A 470 -10.85 -9.64 -2.23
C TRP A 470 -11.83 -10.57 -1.50
N ALA A 471 -11.78 -11.87 -1.78
CA ALA A 471 -12.60 -12.86 -1.08
C ALA A 471 -12.31 -12.85 0.43
N TYR A 472 -11.03 -12.73 0.82
CA TYR A 472 -10.65 -12.62 2.24
C TYR A 472 -11.25 -11.38 2.90
N ILE A 473 -11.21 -10.22 2.25
CA ILE A 473 -11.86 -8.99 2.78
C ILE A 473 -13.37 -9.19 2.92
N PHE A 474 -14.02 -9.76 1.91
CA PHE A 474 -15.46 -10.06 1.98
C PHE A 474 -15.80 -11.09 3.06
N PHE A 475 -14.91 -12.05 3.32
CA PHE A 475 -15.07 -13.00 4.40
C PHE A 475 -15.01 -12.32 5.77
N PHE A 476 -14.08 -11.38 5.98
CA PHE A 476 -14.03 -10.62 7.23
C PHE A 476 -15.26 -9.72 7.42
N ILE A 477 -15.77 -9.10 6.35
CA ILE A 477 -17.06 -8.39 6.38
C ILE A 477 -18.20 -9.35 6.77
N HIS A 478 -18.20 -10.57 6.24
CA HIS A 478 -19.17 -11.59 6.58
C HIS A 478 -19.11 -12.00 8.06
N LEU A 479 -17.91 -12.15 8.63
CA LEU A 479 -17.74 -12.44 10.06
C LEU A 479 -18.29 -11.31 10.95
N GLU A 480 -18.13 -10.05 10.54
CA GLU A 480 -18.59 -8.89 11.31
C GLU A 480 -20.11 -8.67 11.22
N ASP A 481 -20.72 -8.98 10.06
CA ASP A 481 -22.18 -8.91 9.87
C ASP A 481 -22.92 -10.12 10.50
N THR A 482 -22.22 -11.24 10.79
CA THR A 482 -22.79 -12.46 11.37
C THR A 482 -22.73 -12.43 12.89
N ALA A 483 -23.81 -12.85 13.57
CA ALA A 483 -23.84 -12.91 15.01
C ALA A 483 -22.90 -14.00 15.53
N THR A 484 -22.25 -13.76 16.69
CA THR A 484 -21.28 -14.69 17.28
C THR A 484 -21.84 -16.09 17.57
N ASN A 485 -23.14 -16.22 17.77
CA ASN A 485 -23.81 -17.51 17.99
C ASN A 485 -24.02 -18.33 16.70
N ASP A 486 -23.97 -17.68 15.54
CA ASP A 486 -24.23 -18.29 14.23
C ASP A 486 -22.94 -18.67 13.49
N TYR A 487 -21.78 -18.50 14.13
CA TYR A 487 -20.50 -18.88 13.54
C TYR A 487 -20.36 -20.38 13.38
N THR A 488 -19.90 -20.81 12.20
CA THR A 488 -19.47 -22.19 12.02
C THR A 488 -18.15 -22.46 12.76
N SER A 489 -17.76 -23.73 12.87
CA SER A 489 -16.52 -24.11 13.57
C SER A 489 -15.24 -23.54 12.94
N LEU A 490 -15.28 -23.21 11.64
CA LEU A 490 -14.17 -22.57 10.93
C LEU A 490 -14.22 -21.05 11.08
N ASP A 491 -15.42 -20.46 11.04
CA ASP A 491 -15.61 -19.03 11.28
C ASP A 491 -15.15 -18.64 12.68
N LEU A 492 -15.53 -19.43 13.69
CA LEU A 492 -15.14 -19.21 15.08
C LEU A 492 -13.62 -19.34 15.27
N HIS A 493 -12.98 -20.26 14.56
CA HIS A 493 -11.53 -20.45 14.59
C HIS A 493 -10.83 -19.19 14.05
N VAL A 494 -11.22 -18.71 12.88
CA VAL A 494 -10.65 -17.48 12.29
C VAL A 494 -10.96 -16.27 13.16
N HIS A 495 -12.20 -16.11 13.63
CA HIS A 495 -12.59 -15.00 14.51
C HIS A 495 -11.75 -14.95 15.81
N LYS A 496 -11.47 -16.11 16.42
CA LYS A 496 -10.60 -16.18 17.60
C LYS A 496 -9.17 -15.73 17.28
N MET A 497 -8.60 -16.21 16.18
CA MET A 497 -7.25 -15.83 15.75
C MET A 497 -7.15 -14.35 15.37
N LEU A 498 -8.16 -13.79 14.72
CA LEU A 498 -8.25 -12.35 14.42
C LEU A 498 -8.26 -11.51 15.69
N LYS A 499 -9.00 -11.94 16.73
CA LYS A 499 -9.03 -11.26 18.04
C LYS A 499 -7.69 -11.32 18.77
N GLU A 500 -6.93 -12.40 18.58
CA GLU A 500 -5.59 -12.59 19.12
C GLU A 500 -4.49 -11.93 18.25
N GLU A 501 -4.86 -11.28 17.14
CA GLU A 501 -3.94 -10.72 16.13
C GLU A 501 -2.93 -11.74 15.56
N ARG A 502 -3.33 -13.00 15.49
CA ARG A 502 -2.56 -14.09 14.89
C ARG A 502 -3.08 -14.39 13.49
N PHE A 503 -2.19 -14.35 12.50
CA PHE A 503 -2.53 -14.52 11.07
C PHE A 503 -2.01 -15.85 10.50
N GLU A 504 -1.81 -16.86 11.35
CA GLU A 504 -1.30 -18.19 10.96
C GLU A 504 -2.31 -19.00 10.12
N PHE A 505 -3.58 -18.60 10.09
CA PHE A 505 -4.61 -19.28 9.30
C PHE A 505 -4.51 -19.05 7.80
N PHE A 506 -3.71 -18.07 7.36
CA PHE A 506 -3.45 -17.88 5.94
C PHE A 506 -2.62 -19.05 5.39
N PRO A 507 -2.93 -19.54 4.18
CA PRO A 507 -2.25 -20.68 3.58
C PRO A 507 -0.88 -20.30 3.00
N LEU A 508 0.06 -19.88 3.85
CA LEU A 508 1.41 -19.51 3.44
C LEU A 508 2.16 -20.73 2.89
N ASN A 509 2.73 -20.58 1.70
CA ASN A 509 3.45 -21.61 0.94
C ASN A 509 2.66 -22.90 0.66
N ARG A 510 1.33 -22.90 0.82
CA ARG A 510 0.47 -24.07 0.61
C ARG A 510 -0.75 -23.70 -0.23
N ALA A 511 -1.24 -24.63 -1.03
CA ALA A 511 -2.49 -24.48 -1.79
C ALA A 511 -3.14 -25.86 -1.98
N LEU A 512 -4.48 -25.93 -1.93
CA LEU A 512 -5.18 -27.21 -2.09
C LEU A 512 -4.90 -27.86 -3.46
N CYS A 513 -4.84 -27.06 -4.52
CA CYS A 513 -4.54 -27.55 -5.87
C CYS A 513 -3.14 -28.17 -6.02
N LEU A 514 -2.19 -27.83 -5.13
CA LEU A 514 -0.83 -28.36 -5.14
C LEU A 514 -0.59 -29.45 -4.08
N SER A 515 -1.59 -29.74 -3.23
CA SER A 515 -1.45 -30.67 -2.10
C SER A 515 -0.99 -32.08 -2.50
N ALA A 516 -1.48 -32.61 -3.62
CA ALA A 516 -1.07 -33.92 -4.14
C ALA A 516 0.43 -33.99 -4.51
N LYS A 517 1.03 -32.87 -4.93
CA LYS A 517 2.47 -32.80 -5.21
C LYS A 517 3.27 -32.51 -3.94
N ASP A 518 2.76 -31.65 -3.05
CA ASP A 518 3.45 -31.34 -1.79
C ASP A 518 3.58 -32.61 -0.93
N GLU A 519 2.63 -33.55 -0.97
CA GLU A 519 2.77 -34.88 -0.36
C GLU A 519 3.96 -35.68 -0.94
N ASP A 520 4.20 -35.59 -2.25
CA ASP A 520 5.32 -36.25 -2.94
C ASP A 520 6.66 -35.48 -2.87
N SER A 521 6.66 -34.25 -2.39
CA SER A 521 7.80 -33.33 -2.40
C SER A 521 8.94 -33.77 -1.46
N THR A 522 10.14 -33.23 -1.66
CA THR A 522 11.29 -33.51 -0.78
C THR A 522 11.09 -32.99 0.63
N ASP A 523 10.36 -31.89 0.81
CA ASP A 523 10.14 -31.27 2.10
C ASP A 523 9.18 -32.10 2.98
N SER A 524 8.11 -32.67 2.40
CA SER A 524 7.24 -33.60 3.13
C SER A 524 8.00 -34.86 3.56
N LYS A 525 8.89 -35.37 2.70
CA LYS A 525 9.78 -36.51 3.02
C LYS A 525 10.81 -36.16 4.09
N ILE A 526 11.32 -34.91 4.11
CA ILE A 526 12.23 -34.44 5.17
C ILE A 526 11.48 -34.32 6.50
N ASP A 527 10.26 -33.79 6.50
CA ASP A 527 9.43 -33.70 7.71
C ASP A 527 9.04 -35.09 8.26
N GLU A 528 8.76 -36.05 7.37
CA GLU A 528 8.53 -37.46 7.72
C GLU A 528 9.80 -38.12 8.28
N LEU A 529 10.97 -37.85 7.69
CA LEU A 529 12.24 -38.33 8.24
C LEU A 529 12.55 -37.70 9.60
N LEU A 530 12.25 -36.41 9.79
CA LEU A 530 12.43 -35.72 11.06
C LEU A 530 11.52 -36.27 12.16
N SER A 531 10.27 -36.60 11.84
CA SER A 531 9.35 -37.23 12.80
C SER A 531 9.83 -38.63 13.18
N ASN A 532 10.25 -39.44 12.20
CA ASN A 532 10.80 -40.77 12.42
C ASN A 532 12.10 -40.74 13.25
N VAL A 533 12.99 -39.77 13.00
CA VAL A 533 14.22 -39.59 13.81
C VAL A 533 13.88 -39.17 15.23
N LYS A 534 12.87 -38.31 15.43
CA LYS A 534 12.43 -37.90 16.76
C LYS A 534 11.87 -39.06 17.57
N ASP A 535 11.07 -39.92 16.93
CA ASP A 535 10.53 -41.14 17.55
C ASP A 535 11.64 -42.15 17.85
N LEU A 536 12.63 -42.31 16.96
CA LEU A 536 13.79 -43.17 17.19
C LEU A 536 14.62 -42.69 18.40
N VAL A 537 14.86 -41.38 18.52
CA VAL A 537 15.58 -40.78 19.66
C VAL A 537 14.80 -40.95 20.96
N GLN A 538 13.47 -40.84 20.91
CA GLN A 538 12.60 -41.09 22.06
C GLN A 538 12.72 -42.54 22.51
N HIS A 539 12.67 -43.48 21.57
CA HIS A 539 12.81 -44.92 21.83
C HIS A 539 14.19 -45.25 22.40
N GLN A 540 15.27 -44.65 21.88
CA GLN A 540 16.62 -44.83 22.43
C GLN A 540 16.77 -44.26 23.85
N LYS A 541 16.12 -43.13 24.16
CA LYS A 541 16.08 -42.58 25.52
C LYS A 541 15.34 -43.50 26.49
N GLU A 542 14.27 -44.14 26.03
CA GLU A 542 13.51 -45.12 26.82
C GLU A 542 14.34 -46.38 27.06
N GLU A 543 15.00 -46.91 26.03
CA GLU A 543 15.92 -48.05 26.16
C GLU A 543 17.10 -47.75 27.09
N GLN A 544 17.71 -46.56 26.99
CA GLN A 544 18.78 -46.14 27.91
C GLN A 544 18.31 -46.01 29.36
N LYS A 545 17.07 -45.55 29.60
CA LYS A 545 16.49 -45.52 30.94
C LYS A 545 16.30 -46.92 31.51
N VAL A 546 15.83 -47.87 30.69
CA VAL A 546 15.68 -49.28 31.09
C VAL A 546 17.05 -49.90 31.38
N LEU A 547 18.06 -49.68 30.53
CA LEU A 547 19.42 -50.16 30.77
C LEU A 547 20.08 -49.56 32.02
N SER A 548 19.87 -48.26 32.28
CA SER A 548 20.38 -47.60 33.49
C SER A 548 19.71 -48.12 34.77
N SER A 549 18.43 -48.47 34.69
CA SER A 549 17.70 -49.09 35.80
C SER A 549 18.13 -50.54 36.04
N GLY A 550 18.51 -51.25 34.98
CA GLY A 550 19.10 -52.60 35.07
C GLY A 550 20.48 -52.62 35.73
N HIS A 551 21.35 -51.67 35.43
CA HIS A 551 22.67 -51.53 36.09
C HIS A 551 22.54 -51.21 37.59
N LEU A 552 21.58 -50.37 37.98
CA LEU A 552 21.29 -50.07 39.40
C LEU A 552 20.84 -51.31 40.20
N LEU A 553 20.17 -52.27 39.56
CA LEU A 553 19.79 -53.55 40.19
C LEU A 553 20.96 -54.53 40.29
N GLN A 554 21.93 -54.45 39.37
CA GLN A 554 23.10 -55.32 39.34
C GLN A 554 24.18 -54.85 40.33
N ASP A 555 24.36 -53.54 40.49
CA ASP A 555 25.27 -52.96 41.50
C ASP A 555 24.73 -53.13 42.94
N THR A 556 23.40 -53.12 43.13
CA THR A 556 22.79 -53.42 44.44
C THR A 556 22.84 -54.91 44.79
N ALA A 557 22.76 -55.81 43.80
CA ALA A 557 23.00 -57.24 44.00
C ALA A 557 24.48 -57.56 44.29
N ALA A 558 25.42 -56.86 43.64
CA ALA A 558 26.85 -57.00 43.91
C ALA A 558 27.27 -56.45 45.29
N LEU A 559 26.64 -55.36 45.76
CA LEU A 559 26.83 -54.87 47.13
C LEU A 559 26.22 -55.79 48.20
N ALA A 560 25.11 -56.48 47.90
CA ALA A 560 24.51 -57.44 48.82
C ALA A 560 25.36 -58.73 48.96
N ALA A 561 25.99 -59.19 47.87
CA ALA A 561 26.88 -60.34 47.88
C ALA A 561 28.25 -60.08 48.58
N ALA A 562 28.66 -58.82 48.73
CA ALA A 562 29.89 -58.45 49.44
C ALA A 562 29.73 -58.34 50.98
N SER A 563 28.52 -58.53 51.53
CA SER A 563 28.27 -58.41 52.98
C SER A 563 28.29 -59.75 53.74
N GLU A 564 28.42 -60.89 53.05
CA GLU A 564 28.55 -62.23 53.64
C GLU A 564 29.98 -62.78 53.51
N SER A 565 30.96 -62.15 54.17
CA SER A 565 32.14 -62.85 54.69
C SER A 565 33.00 -61.90 55.53
N GLY A 566 32.88 -62.04 56.85
CA GLY A 566 33.79 -61.40 57.80
C GLY A 566 35.05 -62.23 58.06
N SER A 567 36.16 -61.51 58.20
CA SER A 567 37.42 -61.85 58.89
C SER A 567 38.63 -62.33 58.06
N GLY A 568 39.72 -61.54 58.12
CA GLY A 568 41.08 -61.99 57.82
C GLY A 568 42.03 -60.96 57.21
N GLY A 569 42.76 -60.22 58.06
CA GLY A 569 44.20 -59.96 57.85
C GLY A 569 44.68 -58.92 56.83
N VAL A 570 45.19 -57.80 57.37
CA VAL A 570 45.94 -56.69 56.73
C VAL A 570 47.34 -57.11 56.22
N ARG A 571 47.82 -56.60 55.05
CA ARG A 571 48.96 -55.63 54.84
C ARG A 571 49.69 -55.68 53.47
N ILE A 572 49.54 -54.59 52.70
CA ILE A 572 50.50 -53.73 51.95
C ILE A 572 51.60 -54.33 51.02
N ARG A 573 51.54 -53.91 49.74
CA ARG A 573 52.64 -53.32 48.93
C ARG A 573 52.00 -52.51 47.77
N GLY A 574 52.08 -51.17 47.73
CA GLY A 574 53.06 -50.36 46.99
C GLY A 574 53.05 -50.62 45.47
N SER A 575 53.03 -49.70 44.50
CA SER A 575 53.11 -48.22 44.43
C SER A 575 53.41 -47.87 42.94
N HIS A 576 52.55 -47.08 42.25
CA HIS A 576 52.77 -46.23 41.02
C HIS A 576 53.54 -46.79 39.78
N PRO A 577 53.59 -46.13 38.57
CA PRO A 577 53.09 -44.81 38.09
C PRO A 577 52.24 -44.87 36.77
N ALA A 578 51.38 -43.90 36.42
CA ALA A 578 51.57 -42.65 35.63
C ALA A 578 51.70 -42.85 34.06
N PRO A 579 51.61 -41.78 33.21
CA PRO A 579 50.64 -41.70 32.11
C PRO A 579 51.27 -41.50 30.70
N ASP A 580 50.39 -41.28 29.70
CA ASP A 580 50.55 -40.35 28.57
C ASP A 580 50.74 -40.92 27.13
N ARG A 581 50.01 -40.27 26.21
CA ARG A 581 50.31 -39.93 24.79
C ARG A 581 50.05 -40.86 23.58
N ARG A 582 49.32 -40.21 22.65
CA ARG A 582 49.34 -40.21 21.16
C ARG A 582 48.30 -41.08 20.43
N PHE A 583 47.40 -40.43 19.69
CA PHE A 583 47.34 -40.40 18.21
C PHE A 583 46.17 -39.46 17.80
N LEU A 584 46.46 -38.18 17.57
CA LEU A 584 46.52 -37.47 16.27
C LEU A 584 45.15 -37.09 15.67
N LEU A 585 44.94 -35.77 15.68
CA LEU A 585 43.97 -35.00 14.89
C LEU A 585 44.20 -35.19 13.39
N SER A 586 43.11 -35.30 12.63
CA SER A 586 43.07 -34.91 11.22
C SER A 586 41.76 -34.18 10.93
N VAL A 587 41.87 -32.87 10.75
CA VAL A 587 40.84 -31.97 10.20
C VAL A 587 40.81 -32.13 8.68
N PRO A 588 39.65 -32.26 8.03
CA PRO A 588 39.51 -31.92 6.62
C PRO A 588 39.12 -30.44 6.45
N ARG A 589 39.87 -29.75 5.60
CA ARG A 589 39.60 -28.40 5.06
C ARG A 589 38.28 -28.37 4.26
N PRO A 590 37.64 -27.19 4.10
CA PRO A 590 36.50 -27.03 3.20
C PRO A 590 36.98 -26.98 1.74
N PRO A 591 36.21 -27.52 0.77
CA PRO A 591 36.41 -27.18 -0.63
C PRO A 591 35.64 -25.91 -1.00
N HIS A 592 36.41 -24.94 -1.47
CA HIS A 592 36.18 -24.00 -2.57
C HIS A 592 34.73 -23.63 -2.96
N GLU A 593 34.46 -22.33 -2.84
CA GLU A 593 33.50 -21.58 -3.65
C GLU A 593 33.92 -21.67 -5.12
N GLU A 594 33.07 -22.24 -5.97
CA GLU A 594 33.07 -22.03 -7.42
C GLU A 594 31.92 -21.05 -7.71
N GLU A 595 32.30 -19.90 -8.27
CA GLU A 595 31.42 -18.92 -8.88
C GLU A 595 30.96 -19.50 -10.23
N ASP A 596 29.71 -19.95 -10.32
CA ASP A 596 29.06 -20.20 -11.60
C ASP A 596 28.35 -18.91 -12.06
N GLU A 597 28.94 -18.29 -13.08
CA GLU A 597 28.28 -17.33 -13.95
C GLU A 597 27.19 -18.04 -14.75
N ASP A 598 25.92 -17.78 -14.45
CA ASP A 598 24.82 -18.25 -15.28
C ASP A 598 24.21 -17.12 -16.11
N GLU A 599 24.19 -17.40 -17.40
CA GLU A 599 23.84 -16.56 -18.54
C GLU A 599 22.36 -16.13 -18.53
N LEU A 600 22.11 -14.91 -19.02
CA LEU A 600 20.79 -14.43 -19.40
C LEU A 600 20.13 -15.37 -20.44
N PRO A 601 18.88 -15.81 -20.25
CA PRO A 601 18.07 -16.30 -21.35
C PRO A 601 17.45 -15.12 -22.10
N SER A 602 17.70 -15.13 -23.40
CA SER A 602 17.17 -14.26 -24.43
C SER A 602 15.64 -14.31 -24.54
N GLN A 603 15.06 -13.15 -24.88
CA GLN A 603 13.65 -12.99 -25.21
C GLN A 603 13.22 -13.86 -26.41
N PRO A 604 11.98 -14.36 -26.40
CA PRO A 604 11.18 -14.47 -27.62
C PRO A 604 10.21 -13.29 -27.71
N ARG A 605 10.40 -12.47 -28.76
CA ARG A 605 9.41 -11.51 -29.24
C ARG A 605 8.28 -12.26 -29.94
N GLY A 606 7.04 -11.90 -29.60
CA GLY A 606 5.94 -11.80 -30.56
C GLY A 606 4.97 -12.97 -30.64
N ALA A 607 3.85 -12.86 -29.91
CA ALA A 607 2.48 -13.05 -30.41
C ALA A 607 1.49 -12.93 -29.24
N ALA A 608 1.16 -11.70 -28.85
CA ALA A 608 0.08 -11.44 -27.89
C ALA A 608 -0.82 -10.33 -28.45
N ALA A 609 -1.67 -10.71 -29.40
CA ALA A 609 -2.86 -9.97 -29.76
C ALA A 609 -3.88 -10.97 -30.33
N ALA A 610 -5.09 -10.93 -29.76
CA ALA A 610 -6.30 -11.68 -30.14
C ALA A 610 -6.44 -13.13 -29.61
N VAL A 611 -6.73 -13.27 -28.31
CA VAL A 611 -7.81 -14.15 -27.82
C VAL A 611 -8.41 -13.48 -26.58
N VAL A 612 -9.53 -12.78 -26.78
CA VAL A 612 -10.44 -12.27 -25.74
C VAL A 612 -11.75 -13.00 -25.98
N GLU A 613 -12.42 -13.39 -24.89
CA GLU A 613 -13.69 -14.17 -24.81
C GLU A 613 -13.57 -15.67 -25.03
N GLU A 614 -13.13 -16.40 -23.99
CA GLU A 614 -13.70 -17.69 -23.53
C GLU A 614 -12.76 -18.29 -22.47
N ALA A 615 -13.03 -18.07 -21.19
CA ALA A 615 -12.40 -18.83 -20.11
C ALA A 615 -13.21 -18.70 -18.80
N THR A 616 -14.47 -19.12 -18.86
CA THR A 616 -15.35 -19.35 -17.69
C THR A 616 -15.84 -20.79 -17.67
N ALA A 617 -14.91 -21.75 -17.73
CA ALA A 617 -15.12 -23.16 -17.43
C ALA A 617 -13.75 -23.67 -16.93
N GLU A 618 -13.56 -24.49 -15.90
CA GLU A 618 -14.20 -25.76 -15.58
C GLU A 618 -13.76 -26.14 -14.16
N HIS A 619 -14.67 -26.60 -13.28
CA HIS A 619 -14.28 -27.59 -12.25
C HIS A 619 -15.43 -28.48 -11.77
N LEU A 620 -16.52 -28.52 -12.53
CA LEU A 620 -17.66 -29.37 -12.24
C LEU A 620 -18.15 -29.86 -13.59
N GLY A 621 -17.53 -30.92 -14.14
CA GLY A 621 -17.73 -31.32 -15.54
C GLY A 621 -19.11 -31.90 -15.89
N PHE A 622 -20.16 -31.47 -15.20
CA PHE A 622 -21.58 -31.53 -15.60
C PHE A 622 -22.10 -30.14 -16.02
N LEU A 623 -21.35 -29.06 -15.72
CA LEU A 623 -21.66 -27.69 -16.13
C LEU A 623 -21.27 -27.43 -17.59
N ASP A 624 -20.42 -28.28 -18.18
CA ASP A 624 -19.87 -28.09 -19.52
C ASP A 624 -20.96 -28.18 -20.61
N ASP A 625 -22.05 -28.91 -20.30
CA ASP A 625 -23.23 -29.09 -21.15
C ASP A 625 -24.22 -27.90 -21.10
N TYR A 626 -23.95 -26.83 -20.32
CA TYR A 626 -24.90 -25.72 -20.11
C TYR A 626 -24.19 -24.34 -20.16
N ASP A 627 -24.79 -23.34 -20.80
CA ASP A 627 -24.23 -21.98 -20.98
C ASP A 627 -24.24 -21.09 -19.71
N GLU A 628 -23.75 -19.84 -19.81
CA GLU A 628 -23.70 -18.88 -18.68
C GLU A 628 -25.09 -18.55 -18.09
N ASP A 629 -26.15 -18.71 -18.87
CA ASP A 629 -27.55 -18.47 -18.49
C ASP A 629 -28.26 -19.73 -17.95
N GLY A 630 -27.63 -20.90 -18.04
CA GLY A 630 -28.16 -22.15 -17.51
C GLY A 630 -29.08 -22.90 -18.46
N GLU A 631 -29.00 -22.63 -19.76
CA GLU A 631 -29.62 -23.42 -20.82
C GLU A 631 -28.65 -24.50 -21.30
N PRO A 632 -29.12 -25.70 -21.70
CA PRO A 632 -28.26 -26.72 -22.27
C PRO A 632 -27.64 -26.20 -23.58
N LYS A 633 -26.32 -26.34 -23.74
CA LYS A 633 -25.63 -26.04 -25.00
C LYS A 633 -26.22 -26.93 -26.08
N SER A 634 -26.88 -26.36 -27.07
CA SER A 634 -27.39 -27.10 -28.21
C SER A 634 -26.19 -27.68 -28.98
N HIS A 635 -26.04 -29.00 -28.97
CA HIS A 635 -25.12 -29.71 -29.86
C HIS A 635 -25.52 -29.58 -31.32
#